data_AF-A0A1M6INK2-F1
#
_entry.id   AF-A0A1M6INK2-F1
#
_cell.length_a   1.000
_cell.length_b   1.000
_cell.length_c   1.000
_cell.angle_alpha   90.00
_cell.angle_beta   90.00
_cell.angle_gamma   90.00
#
_symmetry.space_group_name_H-M   'P 1'
#
loop_
_entity.id
_entity.type
_entity.pdbx_description
1 polymer ?
#
loop_
_entity_poly.entity_id
_entity_poly.type
_entity_poly.pdbx_seq_one_letter_code
_entity_poly.pdbx_strand_id
1 'polypeptide(L)'
;MAQYPSLITLGALDGTTGLRLAGALAGDRAGSSVASAGDVNGDGLEDILIGALGANGGAGAAYIVFGRQGGPPADLSLATLDGTNGFRVDGGGGSLLAGSSVSSAGDINGDGFDDILIGAPGTLGQTGATYVIYGQAGPFDPSVNLASLDGTNGVRILGQPSSSAGQSVSSAGDVNGDGIDDFIIGAPDATWIGLPFGAVHVVFGTADGMPADLSLDSLDGTNGFRINGATPFSRTGASVSSAGDVNGDGFDDLLIGAPNGLGSDSGSGAAYVLFGRASGFTSDMLFSGLDGTNGFRIPGAAAGDRLGTSVASAGDVNGDGYDDIIVGRPVAQGGNPTAAYVVLGHAGSFLADLPPATLLGLNGFSISAPFSFDAAGTSVASAGDVNGDGFDDLLIGAPGPSGGFLLGSTYVVFGQAFSFPVVDLGTLDGTNGFRLGGEQPGDMAGLSVSSAGDVNGDGFDDLAVGANASSLGGAGSGAAYIIYGRAPDTAVNRSGTNADQTLAGGAFDDTLDGAGGADRLFGGAGNDTYFVDNAGDELREEAGAGGDVVWASTGWTLGAGQAVEVIRANAGASGITLTGNELANWLVSGAGEDVLAGGLGNDSFHVNDAGDQVIEAAGGGTDTVIAYVSYALASGQEIEVLRANPEAAGLMLTGNEFANRVIGADGIDILVGGLGQDTLTGGAGEDSFLFQSLADSLASASRDLISDFVSGEDRINLSALQAVEGAELDQAFTFLGTGGFTKQAGQLHQITAGSNTIVEGDVNGDARADFQILIKGHLTLQHADFVL
;
A
#
# COMPACT_ATOMS: atom_id res chain seq x y z
N MET A 1 3.25 -4.11 8.82
CA MET A 1 2.10 -4.89 8.30
C MET A 1 2.22 -4.79 6.80
N ALA A 2 2.22 -5.92 6.09
CA ALA A 2 2.37 -5.93 4.64
C ALA A 2 1.27 -5.11 3.97
N GLN A 3 1.57 -4.37 2.90
CA GLN A 3 0.59 -3.44 2.34
C GLN A 3 0.77 -3.22 0.84
N TYR A 4 -0.34 -3.20 0.11
CA TYR A 4 -0.38 -2.57 -1.21
C TYR A 4 -0.17 -1.06 -1.09
N PRO A 5 0.31 -0.36 -2.14
CA PRO A 5 0.22 1.09 -2.15
C PRO A 5 -1.25 1.53 -2.19
N SER A 6 -1.64 2.52 -1.36
CA SER A 6 -2.99 3.10 -1.36
C SER A 6 -3.44 3.68 -2.71
N LEU A 7 -2.49 4.06 -3.57
CA LEU A 7 -2.74 4.58 -4.91
C LEU A 7 -1.74 3.99 -5.92
N ILE A 8 -2.27 3.38 -6.98
CA ILE A 8 -1.52 3.01 -8.17
C ILE A 8 -2.02 3.88 -9.33
N THR A 9 -1.11 4.48 -10.09
CA THR A 9 -1.47 5.28 -11.27
C THR A 9 -1.33 4.43 -12.52
N LEU A 10 -2.38 4.36 -13.34
CA LEU A 10 -2.39 3.50 -14.54
C LEU A 10 -1.29 3.86 -15.56
N GLY A 11 -0.83 5.11 -15.56
CA GLY A 11 0.30 5.55 -16.37
C GLY A 11 1.68 5.05 -15.91
N ALA A 12 1.79 4.47 -14.72
CA ALA A 12 3.04 3.98 -14.13
C ALA A 12 3.25 2.47 -14.31
N LEU A 13 2.30 1.76 -14.91
CA LEU A 13 2.42 0.32 -15.22
C LEU A 13 3.61 0.09 -16.16
N ASP A 14 4.44 -0.89 -15.83
CA ASP A 14 5.76 -1.10 -16.40
C ASP A 14 6.02 -2.54 -16.90
N GLY A 15 4.99 -3.37 -16.92
CA GLY A 15 5.05 -4.79 -17.26
C GLY A 15 5.33 -5.71 -16.07
N THR A 16 5.69 -5.17 -14.90
CA THR A 16 5.86 -5.95 -13.67
C THR A 16 4.65 -5.86 -12.75
N THR A 17 3.98 -4.71 -12.73
CA THR A 17 2.78 -4.44 -11.94
C THR A 17 1.49 -4.46 -12.78
N GLY A 18 1.63 -4.73 -14.07
CA GLY A 18 0.55 -4.69 -15.05
C GLY A 18 1.01 -4.12 -16.38
N LEU A 19 0.07 -3.96 -17.32
CA LEU A 19 0.34 -3.47 -18.67
C LEU A 19 -0.71 -2.48 -19.19
N ARG A 20 -0.35 -1.76 -20.25
CA ARG A 20 -1.19 -0.78 -20.94
C ARG A 20 -1.50 -1.23 -22.36
N LEU A 21 -2.79 -1.26 -22.69
CA LEU A 21 -3.32 -1.70 -23.98
C LEU A 21 -3.87 -0.51 -24.75
N ALA A 22 -3.09 -0.01 -25.71
CA ALA A 22 -3.44 1.15 -26.51
C ALA A 22 -4.41 0.78 -27.64
N GLY A 23 -5.51 1.53 -27.79
CA GLY A 23 -6.44 1.38 -28.90
C GLY A 23 -5.76 1.43 -30.27
N ALA A 24 -6.29 0.69 -31.25
CA ALA A 24 -5.61 0.46 -32.52
C ALA A 24 -5.58 1.73 -33.42
N LEU A 25 -6.69 2.46 -33.50
CA LEU A 25 -6.84 3.67 -34.31
C LEU A 25 -7.61 4.76 -33.57
N ALA A 26 -7.46 6.00 -34.03
CA ALA A 26 -8.18 7.15 -33.49
C ALA A 26 -9.71 6.99 -33.63
N GLY A 27 -10.42 7.15 -32.52
CA GLY A 27 -11.88 7.03 -32.47
C GLY A 27 -12.41 5.61 -32.25
N ASP A 28 -11.55 4.59 -32.11
CA ASP A 28 -11.97 3.20 -31.88
C ASP A 28 -12.69 3.02 -30.54
N ARG A 29 -12.33 3.81 -29.53
CA ARG A 29 -12.87 3.74 -28.17
C ARG A 29 -12.69 2.36 -27.54
N ALA A 30 -11.50 1.77 -27.69
CA ALA A 30 -11.12 0.54 -26.98
C ALA A 30 -11.25 0.71 -25.47
N GLY A 31 -11.62 -0.34 -24.75
CA GLY A 31 -11.96 -0.27 -23.33
C GLY A 31 -13.35 0.31 -23.06
N SER A 32 -14.23 0.31 -24.06
CA SER A 32 -15.66 0.61 -23.84
C SER A 32 -16.36 -0.49 -23.04
N SER A 33 -15.86 -1.71 -23.19
CA SER A 33 -16.13 -2.85 -22.31
C SER A 33 -14.84 -3.66 -22.19
N VAL A 34 -14.59 -4.26 -21.02
CA VAL A 34 -13.47 -5.16 -20.76
C VAL A 34 -13.98 -6.36 -20.00
N ALA A 35 -13.40 -7.53 -20.26
CA ALA A 35 -13.68 -8.79 -19.57
C ALA A 35 -12.47 -9.73 -19.68
N SER A 36 -12.43 -10.78 -18.86
CA SER A 36 -11.68 -11.98 -19.24
C SER A 36 -12.37 -12.65 -20.43
N ALA A 37 -11.57 -13.17 -21.36
CA ALA A 37 -12.04 -14.02 -22.44
C ALA A 37 -12.07 -15.51 -22.02
N GLY A 38 -11.52 -15.86 -20.85
CA GLY A 38 -11.17 -17.24 -20.51
C GLY A 38 -9.93 -17.71 -21.26
N ASP A 39 -9.62 -19.01 -21.21
CA ASP A 39 -8.57 -19.64 -21.99
C ASP A 39 -9.10 -20.03 -23.38
N VAL A 40 -9.20 -19.05 -24.28
CA VAL A 40 -9.80 -19.26 -25.61
C VAL A 40 -8.90 -20.06 -26.54
N ASN A 41 -7.62 -20.19 -26.19
CA ASN A 41 -6.59 -20.76 -27.03
C ASN A 41 -6.02 -22.10 -26.51
N GLY A 42 -6.38 -22.48 -25.27
CA GLY A 42 -6.03 -23.72 -24.59
C GLY A 42 -4.60 -23.80 -24.07
N ASP A 43 -3.96 -22.67 -23.76
CA ASP A 43 -2.60 -22.65 -23.22
C ASP A 43 -2.54 -22.63 -21.68
N GLY A 44 -3.71 -22.62 -21.03
CA GLY A 44 -3.88 -22.66 -19.59
C GLY A 44 -3.68 -21.32 -18.90
N LEU A 45 -3.72 -20.22 -19.66
CA LEU A 45 -3.68 -18.86 -19.14
C LEU A 45 -4.91 -18.10 -19.62
N GLU A 46 -5.36 -17.15 -18.80
CA GLU A 46 -6.52 -16.36 -19.10
C GLU A 46 -6.21 -15.27 -20.14
N ASP A 47 -7.10 -15.15 -21.12
CA ASP A 47 -6.98 -14.19 -22.20
C ASP A 47 -7.80 -12.93 -21.90
N ILE A 48 -7.38 -11.79 -22.46
CA ILE A 48 -8.02 -10.50 -22.21
C ILE A 48 -8.98 -10.15 -23.35
N LEU A 49 -10.19 -9.70 -23.04
CA LEU A 49 -11.20 -9.28 -24.02
C LEU A 49 -11.54 -7.79 -23.90
N ILE A 50 -11.44 -7.06 -25.03
CA ILE A 50 -11.62 -5.60 -25.08
C ILE A 50 -12.59 -5.21 -26.18
N GLY A 51 -13.69 -4.56 -25.80
CA GLY A 51 -14.65 -3.96 -26.72
C GLY A 51 -14.25 -2.56 -27.18
N ALA A 52 -14.45 -2.29 -28.47
CA ALA A 52 -14.16 -1.02 -29.14
C ALA A 52 -15.33 -0.61 -30.05
N LEU A 53 -16.40 -0.09 -29.46
CA LEU A 53 -17.65 0.23 -30.16
C LEU A 53 -17.50 1.29 -31.27
N GLY A 54 -16.45 2.12 -31.21
CA GLY A 54 -16.20 3.18 -32.18
C GLY A 54 -15.45 2.72 -33.42
N ALA A 55 -14.83 1.54 -33.37
CA ALA A 55 -13.97 1.02 -34.43
C ALA A 55 -14.71 0.88 -35.77
N ASN A 56 -13.94 0.91 -36.86
CA ASN A 56 -14.45 0.75 -38.22
C ASN A 56 -15.61 1.71 -38.58
N GLY A 57 -15.58 2.94 -38.06
CA GLY A 57 -16.62 3.94 -38.33
C GLY A 57 -17.95 3.64 -37.65
N GLY A 58 -17.92 3.02 -36.46
CA GLY A 58 -19.11 2.66 -35.68
C GLY A 58 -19.69 1.27 -35.96
N ALA A 59 -19.05 0.48 -36.83
CA ALA A 59 -19.36 -0.95 -36.91
C ALA A 59 -18.93 -1.67 -35.63
N GLY A 60 -17.92 -1.14 -34.95
CA GLY A 60 -17.36 -1.69 -33.73
C GLY A 60 -16.41 -2.85 -34.00
N ALA A 61 -15.65 -3.21 -32.97
CA ALA A 61 -14.74 -4.34 -32.95
C ALA A 61 -14.58 -4.86 -31.51
N ALA A 62 -14.07 -6.07 -31.40
CA ALA A 62 -13.48 -6.59 -30.17
C ALA A 62 -12.04 -7.03 -30.43
N TYR A 63 -11.23 -7.05 -29.38
CA TYR A 63 -9.84 -7.48 -29.42
C TYR A 63 -9.62 -8.51 -28.32
N ILE A 64 -8.99 -9.62 -28.67
CA ILE A 64 -8.58 -10.67 -27.76
C ILE A 64 -7.06 -10.58 -27.69
N VAL A 65 -6.50 -10.45 -26.49
CA VAL A 65 -5.05 -10.45 -26.26
C VAL A 65 -4.72 -11.69 -25.46
N PHE A 66 -3.80 -12.52 -25.97
CA PHE A 66 -3.49 -13.77 -25.29
C PHE A 66 -2.64 -13.55 -24.03
N GLY A 67 -3.01 -14.26 -22.96
CA GLY A 67 -2.24 -14.41 -21.74
C GLY A 67 -0.87 -15.01 -22.01
N ARG A 68 0.10 -14.73 -21.13
CA ARG A 68 1.48 -15.21 -21.28
C ARG A 68 2.16 -15.34 -19.94
N GLN A 69 2.96 -16.38 -19.76
CA GLN A 69 3.82 -16.48 -18.58
C GLN A 69 4.72 -15.25 -18.44
N GLY A 70 4.66 -14.58 -17.30
CA GLY A 70 5.33 -13.31 -17.01
C GLY A 70 4.69 -12.08 -17.66
N GLY A 71 3.52 -12.25 -18.27
CA GLY A 71 2.69 -11.20 -18.84
C GLY A 71 3.02 -10.81 -20.29
N PRO A 72 2.06 -10.21 -21.01
CA PRO A 72 2.33 -9.48 -22.24
C PRO A 72 3.27 -8.27 -22.03
N PRO A 73 3.83 -7.67 -23.11
CA PRO A 73 4.66 -6.48 -22.99
C PRO A 73 3.93 -5.33 -22.28
N ALA A 74 4.67 -4.58 -21.45
CA ALA A 74 4.18 -3.43 -20.67
C ALA A 74 3.33 -2.43 -21.47
N ASP A 75 3.71 -2.19 -22.72
CA ASP A 75 2.99 -1.37 -23.68
C ASP A 75 2.69 -2.19 -24.92
N LEU A 76 1.42 -2.48 -25.16
CA LEU A 76 0.97 -3.22 -26.33
C LEU A 76 -0.10 -2.42 -27.07
N SER A 77 0.08 -2.27 -28.38
CA SER A 77 -0.94 -1.69 -29.25
C SER A 77 -1.85 -2.78 -29.79
N LEU A 78 -3.16 -2.59 -29.70
CA LEU A 78 -4.13 -3.52 -30.26
C LEU A 78 -4.04 -3.64 -31.80
N ALA A 79 -3.32 -2.73 -32.47
CA ALA A 79 -3.04 -2.82 -33.90
C ALA A 79 -1.98 -3.87 -34.26
N THR A 80 -1.22 -4.38 -33.27
CA THR A 80 -0.12 -5.34 -33.50
C THR A 80 -0.52 -6.79 -33.26
N LEU A 81 -1.82 -7.06 -33.09
CA LEU A 81 -2.33 -8.43 -32.95
C LEU A 81 -2.21 -9.19 -34.27
N ASP A 82 -1.67 -10.41 -34.22
CA ASP A 82 -1.26 -11.18 -35.40
C ASP A 82 -1.70 -12.65 -35.40
N GLY A 83 -2.60 -13.03 -34.49
CA GLY A 83 -3.08 -14.40 -34.31
C GLY A 83 -2.19 -15.26 -33.40
N THR A 84 -0.99 -14.80 -33.03
CA THR A 84 -0.08 -15.48 -32.09
C THR A 84 0.03 -14.78 -30.73
N ASN A 85 -0.39 -13.52 -30.67
CA ASN A 85 -0.45 -12.70 -29.46
C ASN A 85 -1.87 -12.19 -29.17
N GLY A 86 -2.85 -12.81 -29.83
CA GLY A 86 -4.24 -12.37 -29.85
C GLY A 86 -4.72 -12.04 -31.27
N PHE A 87 -5.98 -11.68 -31.40
CA PHE A 87 -6.63 -11.39 -32.67
C PHE A 87 -7.73 -10.35 -32.52
N ARG A 88 -8.20 -9.81 -33.65
CA ARG A 88 -9.28 -8.84 -33.71
C ARG A 88 -10.55 -9.45 -34.27
N VAL A 89 -11.70 -9.04 -33.76
CA VAL A 89 -13.03 -9.37 -34.31
C VAL A 89 -13.68 -8.09 -34.86
N ASP A 90 -13.97 -8.09 -36.16
CA ASP A 90 -14.49 -6.92 -36.89
C ASP A 90 -16.01 -6.97 -37.09
N GLY A 91 -16.68 -5.86 -36.77
CA GLY A 91 -18.08 -5.66 -37.10
C GLY A 91 -18.36 -5.75 -38.60
N GLY A 92 -19.40 -6.50 -38.99
CA GLY A 92 -19.80 -6.79 -40.39
C GLY A 92 -20.33 -5.61 -41.24
N GLY A 93 -19.94 -4.38 -40.93
CA GLY A 93 -20.35 -3.13 -41.61
C GLY A 93 -21.68 -2.53 -41.11
N GLY A 94 -21.87 -1.22 -41.33
CA GLY A 94 -22.99 -0.46 -40.73
C GLY A 94 -22.71 -0.04 -39.28
N SER A 95 -23.58 0.73 -38.63
CA SER A 95 -23.36 1.18 -37.24
C SER A 95 -23.77 0.11 -36.20
N LEU A 96 -23.22 -1.11 -36.30
CA LEU A 96 -23.58 -2.25 -35.45
C LEU A 96 -23.20 -2.06 -33.97
N LEU A 97 -22.16 -1.24 -33.71
CA LEU A 97 -21.59 -1.03 -32.38
C LEU A 97 -21.14 -2.34 -31.71
N ALA A 98 -20.56 -3.26 -32.47
CA ALA A 98 -19.98 -4.49 -31.92
C ALA A 98 -18.90 -4.16 -30.87
N GLY A 99 -18.84 -4.95 -29.79
CA GLY A 99 -17.96 -4.65 -28.66
C GLY A 99 -18.51 -3.56 -27.73
N SER A 100 -19.82 -3.27 -27.79
CA SER A 100 -20.48 -2.42 -26.78
C SER A 100 -20.50 -3.10 -25.41
N SER A 101 -20.66 -4.42 -25.41
CA SER A 101 -20.50 -5.30 -24.25
C SER A 101 -19.77 -6.56 -24.70
N VAL A 102 -18.90 -7.10 -23.86
CA VAL A 102 -18.12 -8.30 -24.11
C VAL A 102 -18.04 -9.13 -22.84
N SER A 103 -17.91 -10.45 -22.96
CA SER A 103 -17.75 -11.40 -21.86
C SER A 103 -17.22 -12.72 -22.41
N SER A 104 -16.52 -13.51 -21.60
CA SER A 104 -16.48 -14.96 -21.83
C SER A 104 -17.91 -15.53 -21.80
N ALA A 105 -18.16 -16.54 -22.62
CA ALA A 105 -19.35 -17.36 -22.59
C ALA A 105 -19.16 -18.63 -21.75
N GLY A 106 -17.91 -18.95 -21.35
CA GLY A 106 -17.53 -20.30 -20.94
C GLY A 106 -17.46 -21.25 -22.14
N ASP A 107 -17.41 -22.55 -21.89
CA ASP A 107 -17.45 -23.59 -22.93
C ASP A 107 -18.89 -23.96 -23.27
N ILE A 108 -19.53 -23.14 -24.10
CA ILE A 108 -20.96 -23.31 -24.43
C ILE A 108 -21.21 -24.44 -25.42
N ASN A 109 -20.15 -25.01 -25.99
CA ASN A 109 -20.21 -26.03 -27.02
C ASN A 109 -19.59 -27.38 -26.59
N GLY A 110 -19.00 -27.44 -25.40
CA GLY A 110 -18.46 -28.64 -24.78
C GLY A 110 -17.17 -29.17 -25.41
N ASP A 111 -16.38 -28.31 -26.05
CA ASP A 111 -15.10 -28.69 -26.69
C ASP A 111 -13.86 -28.46 -25.83
N GLY A 112 -14.04 -27.87 -24.65
CA GLY A 112 -13.02 -27.61 -23.64
C GLY A 112 -12.25 -26.31 -23.84
N PHE A 113 -12.71 -25.41 -24.72
CA PHE A 113 -12.17 -24.06 -24.87
C PHE A 113 -13.21 -23.02 -24.49
N ASP A 114 -12.77 -21.92 -23.88
CA ASP A 114 -13.68 -20.83 -23.59
C ASP A 114 -14.11 -20.11 -24.87
N ASP A 115 -15.41 -19.83 -24.96
CA ASP A 115 -16.05 -19.12 -26.06
C ASP A 115 -16.27 -17.63 -25.72
N ILE A 116 -16.41 -16.78 -26.74
CA ILE A 116 -16.45 -15.32 -26.56
C ILE A 116 -17.81 -14.74 -26.95
N LEU A 117 -18.40 -13.90 -26.09
CA LEU A 117 -19.61 -13.12 -26.38
C LEU A 117 -19.29 -11.68 -26.79
N ILE A 118 -19.91 -11.23 -27.88
CA ILE A 118 -19.81 -9.85 -28.38
C ILE A 118 -21.20 -9.29 -28.63
N GLY A 119 -21.57 -8.25 -27.87
CA GLY A 119 -22.81 -7.49 -28.03
C GLY A 119 -22.72 -6.40 -29.10
N ALA A 120 -23.75 -6.29 -29.94
CA ALA A 120 -23.87 -5.32 -31.03
C ALA A 120 -25.29 -4.72 -31.10
N PRO A 121 -25.65 -3.79 -30.19
CA PRO A 121 -27.01 -3.30 -30.04
C PRO A 121 -27.48 -2.37 -31.18
N GLY A 122 -26.60 -1.95 -32.10
CA GLY A 122 -26.82 -0.89 -33.10
C GLY A 122 -27.39 -1.32 -34.46
N THR A 123 -27.77 -2.59 -34.66
CA THR A 123 -28.19 -3.13 -35.98
C THR A 123 -29.36 -2.35 -36.63
N LEU A 124 -29.45 -2.40 -37.98
CA LEU A 124 -30.48 -1.71 -38.76
C LEU A 124 -31.89 -2.16 -38.31
N GLY A 125 -32.65 -1.26 -37.68
CA GLY A 125 -33.96 -1.54 -37.08
C GLY A 125 -33.96 -1.61 -35.55
N GLN A 126 -32.82 -1.31 -34.90
CA GLN A 126 -32.62 -1.39 -33.45
C GLN A 126 -32.93 -2.78 -32.90
N THR A 127 -32.75 -3.82 -33.71
CA THR A 127 -33.02 -5.18 -33.22
C THR A 127 -31.98 -5.60 -32.20
N GLY A 128 -30.74 -5.12 -32.35
CA GLY A 128 -29.58 -5.65 -31.67
C GLY A 128 -29.21 -7.04 -32.18
N ALA A 129 -27.99 -7.46 -31.86
CA ALA A 129 -27.48 -8.81 -32.09
C ALA A 129 -26.40 -9.13 -31.05
N THR A 130 -26.21 -10.42 -30.81
CA THR A 130 -25.08 -10.96 -30.06
C THR A 130 -24.36 -11.96 -30.96
N TYR A 131 -23.05 -12.04 -30.82
CA TYR A 131 -22.21 -12.96 -31.56
C TYR A 131 -21.44 -13.82 -30.58
N VAL A 132 -21.39 -15.12 -30.84
CA VAL A 132 -20.48 -16.05 -30.17
C VAL A 132 -19.35 -16.37 -31.13
N ILE A 133 -18.11 -16.30 -30.65
CA ILE A 133 -16.93 -16.81 -31.36
C ILE A 133 -16.43 -18.00 -30.58
N TYR A 134 -16.25 -19.15 -31.25
CA TYR A 134 -15.78 -20.33 -30.56
C TYR A 134 -14.28 -20.29 -30.32
N GLY A 135 -13.87 -20.72 -29.12
CA GLY A 135 -12.49 -21.01 -28.77
C GLY A 135 -11.94 -22.18 -29.61
N GLN A 136 -10.62 -22.29 -29.67
CA GLN A 136 -9.96 -23.41 -30.35
C GLN A 136 -8.47 -23.43 -30.03
N ALA A 137 -7.86 -24.61 -30.16
CA ALA A 137 -6.41 -24.72 -30.22
C ALA A 137 -5.84 -23.87 -31.37
N GLY A 138 -4.86 -23.01 -31.07
CA GLY A 138 -4.26 -22.10 -32.05
C GLY A 138 -3.61 -22.78 -33.28
N PRO A 139 -3.27 -21.99 -34.32
CA PRO A 139 -3.28 -20.53 -34.38
C PRO A 139 -4.61 -19.93 -34.84
N PHE A 140 -4.88 -18.70 -34.41
CA PHE A 140 -6.02 -17.89 -34.86
C PHE A 140 -5.66 -17.05 -36.09
N ASP A 141 -6.64 -16.77 -36.92
CA ASP A 141 -6.50 -15.72 -37.93
C ASP A 141 -6.37 -14.35 -37.22
N PRO A 142 -5.49 -13.44 -37.68
CA PRO A 142 -5.33 -12.11 -37.06
C PRO A 142 -6.61 -11.28 -36.99
N SER A 143 -7.57 -11.55 -37.87
CA SER A 143 -8.86 -10.86 -37.94
C SER A 143 -9.96 -11.85 -38.29
N VAL A 144 -11.03 -11.84 -37.50
CA VAL A 144 -12.27 -12.59 -37.71
C VAL A 144 -13.38 -11.61 -38.06
N ASN A 145 -14.15 -11.90 -39.11
CA ASN A 145 -15.29 -11.05 -39.50
C ASN A 145 -16.60 -11.65 -38.99
N LEU A 146 -17.41 -10.89 -38.26
CA LEU A 146 -18.70 -11.39 -37.75
C LEU A 146 -19.68 -11.87 -38.85
N ALA A 147 -19.51 -11.43 -40.10
CA ALA A 147 -20.30 -11.91 -41.23
C ALA A 147 -19.91 -13.31 -41.71
N SER A 148 -18.72 -13.82 -41.37
CA SER A 148 -18.25 -15.15 -41.76
C SER A 148 -18.64 -16.26 -40.78
N LEU A 149 -19.40 -15.94 -39.73
CA LEU A 149 -19.89 -16.96 -38.80
C LEU A 149 -20.90 -17.89 -39.49
N ASP A 150 -20.69 -19.19 -39.32
CA ASP A 150 -21.42 -20.25 -40.03
C ASP A 150 -21.91 -21.40 -39.15
N GLY A 151 -21.81 -21.24 -37.82
CA GLY A 151 -22.18 -22.25 -36.83
C GLY A 151 -21.06 -23.23 -36.48
N THR A 152 -19.96 -23.26 -37.24
CA THR A 152 -18.77 -24.08 -36.92
C THR A 152 -17.64 -23.27 -36.27
N ASN A 153 -17.61 -21.97 -36.51
CA ASN A 153 -16.63 -21.02 -35.97
C ASN A 153 -17.27 -19.96 -35.05
N GLY A 154 -18.54 -20.18 -34.69
CA GLY A 154 -19.35 -19.24 -33.91
C GLY A 154 -20.75 -19.05 -34.47
N VAL A 155 -21.56 -18.28 -33.74
CA VAL A 155 -23.01 -18.17 -33.91
C VAL A 155 -23.43 -16.71 -33.93
N ARG A 156 -24.43 -16.39 -34.76
CA ARG A 156 -25.12 -15.10 -34.75
C ARG A 156 -26.46 -15.23 -34.05
N ILE A 157 -26.69 -14.38 -33.06
CA ILE A 157 -27.92 -14.38 -32.27
C ILE A 157 -28.70 -13.11 -32.58
N LEU A 158 -29.90 -13.30 -33.13
CA LEU A 158 -30.72 -12.25 -33.71
C LEU A 158 -31.74 -11.76 -32.69
N GLY A 159 -31.64 -10.47 -32.35
CA GLY A 159 -32.57 -9.79 -31.46
C GLY A 159 -33.93 -9.51 -32.08
N GLN A 160 -34.89 -9.21 -31.22
CA GLN A 160 -36.24 -8.79 -31.62
C GLN A 160 -36.25 -7.33 -32.13
N PRO A 161 -37.19 -6.92 -33.00
CA PRO A 161 -37.30 -5.53 -33.44
C PRO A 161 -37.34 -4.51 -32.30
N SER A 162 -36.51 -3.47 -32.38
CA SER A 162 -36.42 -2.39 -31.37
C SER A 162 -36.12 -2.89 -29.96
N SER A 163 -35.35 -3.97 -29.81
CA SER A 163 -35.01 -4.56 -28.51
C SER A 163 -33.62 -4.18 -27.99
N SER A 164 -32.72 -3.74 -28.89
CA SER A 164 -31.30 -3.52 -28.58
C SER A 164 -30.66 -4.70 -27.85
N ALA A 165 -31.00 -5.93 -28.27
CA ALA A 165 -30.36 -7.14 -27.79
C ALA A 165 -28.83 -7.06 -27.92
N GLY A 166 -28.12 -7.53 -26.91
CA GLY A 166 -26.66 -7.41 -26.84
C GLY A 166 -26.19 -6.04 -26.36
N GLN A 167 -27.05 -5.25 -25.70
CA GLN A 167 -26.59 -4.08 -24.94
C GLN A 167 -25.75 -4.49 -23.73
N SER A 168 -26.09 -5.61 -23.11
CA SER A 168 -25.31 -6.30 -22.10
C SER A 168 -25.32 -7.80 -22.41
N VAL A 169 -24.20 -8.46 -22.18
CA VAL A 169 -24.00 -9.91 -22.34
C VAL A 169 -23.12 -10.39 -21.21
N SER A 170 -23.33 -11.62 -20.76
CA SER A 170 -22.45 -12.29 -19.80
C SER A 170 -22.62 -13.80 -19.92
N SER A 171 -21.62 -14.57 -19.46
CA SER A 171 -21.86 -15.97 -19.11
C SER A 171 -22.96 -16.03 -18.05
N ALA A 172 -23.74 -17.10 -18.09
CA ALA A 172 -24.71 -17.45 -17.08
C ALA A 172 -24.25 -18.62 -16.21
N GLY A 173 -23.11 -19.25 -16.53
CA GLY A 173 -22.71 -20.54 -15.97
C GLY A 173 -23.70 -21.65 -16.34
N ASP A 174 -23.73 -22.75 -15.60
CA ASP A 174 -24.65 -23.87 -15.83
C ASP A 174 -25.95 -23.69 -15.02
N VAL A 175 -26.86 -22.84 -15.53
CA VAL A 175 -28.10 -22.52 -14.81
C VAL A 175 -29.11 -23.68 -14.81
N ASN A 176 -28.88 -24.68 -15.67
CA ASN A 176 -29.82 -25.75 -15.92
C ASN A 176 -29.30 -27.14 -15.44
N GLY A 177 -28.02 -27.24 -15.11
CA GLY A 177 -27.36 -28.41 -14.54
C GLY A 177 -27.02 -29.50 -15.55
N ASP A 178 -26.81 -29.17 -16.82
CA ASP A 178 -26.42 -30.14 -17.85
C ASP A 178 -24.90 -30.26 -18.05
N GLY A 179 -24.13 -29.44 -17.32
CA GLY A 179 -22.67 -29.41 -17.33
C GLY A 179 -22.08 -28.65 -18.50
N ILE A 180 -22.87 -27.84 -19.21
CA ILE A 180 -22.43 -26.98 -20.30
C ILE A 180 -22.75 -25.53 -19.91
N ASP A 181 -21.85 -24.60 -20.21
CA ASP A 181 -22.08 -23.21 -19.88
C ASP A 181 -23.23 -22.61 -20.70
N ASP A 182 -24.07 -21.84 -20.03
CA ASP A 182 -25.15 -21.06 -20.60
C ASP A 182 -24.75 -19.58 -20.66
N PHE A 183 -25.52 -18.77 -21.38
CA PHE A 183 -25.27 -17.32 -21.41
C PHE A 183 -26.54 -16.47 -21.44
N ILE A 184 -26.39 -15.23 -20.98
CA ILE A 184 -27.49 -14.27 -20.84
C ILE A 184 -27.29 -13.02 -21.72
N ILE A 185 -28.36 -12.61 -22.39
CA ILE A 185 -28.42 -11.45 -23.28
C ILE A 185 -29.45 -10.45 -22.77
N GLY A 186 -29.00 -9.23 -22.49
CA GLY A 186 -29.84 -8.08 -22.20
C GLY A 186 -30.43 -7.43 -23.45
N ALA A 187 -31.74 -7.18 -23.43
CA ALA A 187 -32.50 -6.50 -24.47
C ALA A 187 -33.39 -5.38 -23.83
N PRO A 188 -32.78 -4.29 -23.36
CA PRO A 188 -33.44 -3.32 -22.48
C PRO A 188 -34.52 -2.49 -23.15
N ASP A 189 -34.57 -2.45 -24.48
CA ASP A 189 -35.62 -1.75 -25.22
C ASP A 189 -36.72 -2.71 -25.70
N ALA A 190 -36.60 -4.00 -25.40
CA ALA A 190 -37.56 -5.03 -25.82
C ALA A 190 -38.99 -4.69 -25.39
N THR A 191 -39.91 -4.94 -26.30
CA THR A 191 -41.33 -4.67 -26.07
C THR A 191 -42.05 -5.90 -25.54
N TRP A 192 -42.97 -5.67 -24.61
CA TRP A 192 -43.92 -6.65 -24.12
C TRP A 192 -45.28 -5.98 -24.02
N ILE A 193 -46.33 -6.67 -24.46
CA ILE A 193 -47.71 -6.15 -24.54
C ILE A 193 -47.84 -4.75 -25.18
N GLY A 194 -46.92 -4.40 -26.10
CA GLY A 194 -46.90 -3.12 -26.82
C GLY A 194 -46.18 -1.97 -26.13
N LEU A 195 -45.48 -2.19 -25.01
CA LEU A 195 -44.69 -1.19 -24.30
C LEU A 195 -43.24 -1.68 -24.09
N PRO A 196 -42.24 -0.78 -23.96
CA PRO A 196 -40.84 -1.17 -23.77
C PRO A 196 -40.58 -1.53 -22.30
N PHE A 197 -40.82 -2.78 -21.91
CA PHE A 197 -40.50 -3.26 -20.57
C PHE A 197 -39.01 -3.59 -20.41
N GLY A 198 -38.31 -3.84 -21.51
CA GLY A 198 -37.03 -4.54 -21.50
C GLY A 198 -37.22 -6.04 -21.25
N ALA A 199 -36.22 -6.82 -21.60
CA ALA A 199 -36.20 -8.25 -21.39
C ALA A 199 -34.76 -8.75 -21.28
N VAL A 200 -34.62 -9.94 -20.71
CA VAL A 200 -33.40 -10.75 -20.83
C VAL A 200 -33.74 -12.08 -21.47
N HIS A 201 -32.75 -12.68 -22.13
CA HIS A 201 -32.85 -13.99 -22.75
C HIS A 201 -31.67 -14.82 -22.28
N VAL A 202 -31.96 -16.00 -21.74
CA VAL A 202 -30.96 -17.00 -21.38
C VAL A 202 -30.98 -18.03 -22.48
N VAL A 203 -29.82 -18.38 -23.02
CA VAL A 203 -29.65 -19.37 -24.06
C VAL A 203 -28.83 -20.50 -23.48
N PHE A 204 -29.31 -21.73 -23.63
CA PHE A 204 -28.59 -22.88 -23.11
C PHE A 204 -27.47 -23.32 -24.04
N GLY A 205 -26.31 -23.63 -23.46
CA GLY A 205 -25.19 -24.27 -24.14
C GLY A 205 -25.60 -25.63 -24.70
N THR A 206 -24.86 -26.11 -25.71
CA THR A 206 -25.13 -27.44 -26.26
C THR A 206 -23.95 -28.03 -27.01
N ALA A 207 -23.59 -29.26 -26.65
CA ALA A 207 -22.60 -30.07 -27.36
C ALA A 207 -23.10 -30.59 -28.73
N ASP A 208 -24.40 -30.49 -29.01
CA ASP A 208 -24.96 -30.86 -30.32
C ASP A 208 -24.71 -29.78 -31.39
N GLY A 209 -24.19 -28.61 -30.98
CA GLY A 209 -23.91 -27.46 -31.82
C GLY A 209 -25.12 -26.57 -32.07
N MET A 210 -24.88 -25.26 -32.08
CA MET A 210 -25.91 -24.25 -32.36
C MET A 210 -26.04 -23.96 -33.87
N PRO A 211 -27.24 -23.54 -34.34
CA PRO A 211 -27.39 -23.06 -35.71
C PRO A 211 -26.59 -21.78 -35.92
N ALA A 212 -26.07 -21.57 -37.14
CA ALA A 212 -25.32 -20.36 -37.52
C ALA A 212 -26.06 -19.05 -37.21
N ASP A 213 -27.40 -19.08 -37.33
CA ASP A 213 -28.30 -17.99 -36.98
C ASP A 213 -29.34 -18.52 -35.98
N LEU A 214 -29.27 -18.06 -34.74
CA LEU A 214 -30.24 -18.34 -33.68
C LEU A 214 -31.13 -17.11 -33.48
N SER A 215 -32.46 -17.30 -33.48
CA SER A 215 -33.39 -16.21 -33.17
C SER A 215 -33.81 -16.29 -31.71
N LEU A 216 -33.81 -15.17 -30.99
CA LEU A 216 -34.30 -15.11 -29.61
C LEU A 216 -35.81 -15.44 -29.50
N ASP A 217 -36.58 -15.36 -30.58
CA ASP A 217 -37.99 -15.78 -30.62
C ASP A 217 -38.16 -17.31 -30.67
N SER A 218 -37.07 -18.05 -30.90
CA SER A 218 -37.08 -19.53 -30.97
C SER A 218 -36.81 -20.22 -29.63
N LEU A 219 -36.60 -19.44 -28.57
CA LEU A 219 -36.39 -19.97 -27.22
C LEU A 219 -37.69 -20.55 -26.66
N ASP A 220 -37.68 -21.82 -26.27
CA ASP A 220 -38.89 -22.58 -25.92
C ASP A 220 -38.87 -23.22 -24.52
N GLY A 221 -37.82 -22.97 -23.75
CA GLY A 221 -37.57 -23.56 -22.43
C GLY A 221 -36.67 -24.79 -22.48
N THR A 222 -36.40 -25.36 -23.66
CA THR A 222 -35.45 -26.47 -23.85
C THR A 222 -34.10 -26.03 -24.41
N ASN A 223 -34.05 -24.86 -25.04
CA ASN A 223 -32.84 -24.25 -25.62
C ASN A 223 -32.58 -22.84 -25.03
N GLY A 224 -33.24 -22.53 -23.92
CA GLY A 224 -33.23 -21.21 -23.29
C GLY A 224 -34.63 -20.64 -23.09
N PHE A 225 -34.70 -19.45 -22.52
CA PHE A 225 -35.96 -18.79 -22.15
C PHE A 225 -35.82 -17.26 -22.08
N ARG A 226 -36.97 -16.58 -22.02
CA ARG A 226 -37.09 -15.12 -21.91
C ARG A 226 -37.67 -14.71 -20.57
N ILE A 227 -37.14 -13.65 -19.97
CA ILE A 227 -37.73 -12.96 -18.82
C ILE A 227 -38.12 -11.54 -19.21
N ASN A 228 -39.38 -11.18 -19.00
CA ASN A 228 -39.88 -9.83 -19.28
C ASN A 228 -39.75 -8.91 -18.06
N GLY A 229 -39.42 -7.64 -18.31
CA GLY A 229 -39.32 -6.62 -17.26
C GLY A 229 -40.61 -6.46 -16.44
N ALA A 230 -40.46 -6.10 -15.17
CA ALA A 230 -41.59 -5.97 -14.24
C ALA A 230 -42.44 -4.72 -14.51
N THR A 231 -41.81 -3.61 -14.92
CA THR A 231 -42.47 -2.33 -15.16
C THR A 231 -42.08 -1.73 -16.51
N PRO A 232 -42.98 -1.00 -17.20
CA PRO A 232 -42.65 -0.31 -18.44
C PRO A 232 -41.51 0.70 -18.24
N PHE A 233 -40.64 0.81 -19.23
CA PHE A 233 -39.45 1.67 -19.26
C PHE A 233 -38.43 1.38 -18.16
N SER A 234 -38.51 0.19 -17.54
CA SER A 234 -37.53 -0.22 -16.53
C SER A 234 -36.13 -0.47 -17.09
N ARG A 235 -36.05 -0.70 -18.41
CA ARG A 235 -34.83 -1.12 -19.11
C ARG A 235 -34.23 -2.37 -18.48
N THR A 236 -35.08 -3.34 -18.15
CA THR A 236 -34.65 -4.67 -17.69
C THR A 236 -33.66 -5.26 -18.68
N GLY A 237 -32.51 -5.74 -18.21
CA GLY A 237 -31.42 -6.21 -19.06
C GLY A 237 -30.48 -5.09 -19.53
N ALA A 238 -30.47 -3.94 -18.84
CA ALA A 238 -29.45 -2.91 -19.08
C ALA A 238 -28.05 -3.38 -18.64
N SER A 239 -28.01 -4.22 -17.61
CA SER A 239 -26.84 -4.98 -17.18
C SER A 239 -27.29 -6.39 -16.81
N VAL A 240 -26.45 -7.38 -17.08
CA VAL A 240 -26.66 -8.80 -16.77
C VAL A 240 -25.33 -9.41 -16.37
N SER A 241 -25.36 -10.41 -15.50
CA SER A 241 -24.20 -11.22 -15.10
C SER A 241 -24.67 -12.57 -14.57
N SER A 242 -23.81 -13.59 -14.56
CA SER A 242 -23.96 -14.69 -13.61
C SER A 242 -23.89 -14.14 -12.18
N ALA A 243 -24.68 -14.71 -11.29
CA ALA A 243 -24.58 -14.47 -9.86
C ALA A 243 -23.69 -15.50 -9.16
N GLY A 244 -23.26 -16.56 -9.86
CA GLY A 244 -22.74 -17.78 -9.23
C GLY A 244 -23.84 -18.53 -8.47
N ASP A 245 -23.48 -19.47 -7.60
CA ASP A 245 -24.41 -20.22 -6.76
C ASP A 245 -24.64 -19.49 -5.43
N VAL A 246 -25.46 -18.43 -5.46
CA VAL A 246 -25.69 -17.59 -4.27
C VAL A 246 -26.50 -18.30 -3.19
N ASN A 247 -27.16 -19.40 -3.54
CA ASN A 247 -28.08 -20.12 -2.68
C ASN A 247 -27.58 -21.52 -2.27
N GLY A 248 -26.46 -21.96 -2.82
CA GLY A 248 -25.78 -23.22 -2.49
C GLY A 248 -26.50 -24.48 -2.94
N ASP A 249 -27.30 -24.41 -4.02
CA ASP A 249 -28.00 -25.58 -4.56
C ASP A 249 -27.26 -26.27 -5.71
N GLY A 250 -26.11 -25.74 -6.10
CA GLY A 250 -25.19 -26.28 -7.09
C GLY A 250 -25.52 -25.89 -8.53
N PHE A 251 -26.40 -24.91 -8.73
CA PHE A 251 -26.69 -24.33 -10.04
C PHE A 251 -26.30 -22.86 -10.05
N ASP A 252 -25.78 -22.39 -11.18
CA ASP A 252 -25.51 -20.97 -11.32
C ASP A 252 -26.81 -20.16 -11.36
N ASP A 253 -26.80 -19.02 -10.66
CA ASP A 253 -27.91 -18.10 -10.56
C ASP A 253 -27.72 -16.90 -11.50
N LEU A 254 -28.81 -16.19 -11.82
CA LEU A 254 -28.80 -15.09 -12.78
C LEU A 254 -29.01 -13.75 -12.11
N LEU A 255 -28.15 -12.76 -12.43
CA LEU A 255 -28.26 -11.39 -11.92
C LEU A 255 -28.64 -10.39 -13.03
N ILE A 256 -29.72 -9.65 -12.81
CA ILE A 256 -30.33 -8.79 -13.84
C ILE A 256 -30.60 -7.38 -13.32
N GLY A 257 -30.03 -6.37 -13.97
CA GLY A 257 -30.26 -4.96 -13.67
C GLY A 257 -31.42 -4.34 -14.47
N ALA A 258 -32.22 -3.52 -13.78
CA ALA A 258 -33.30 -2.72 -14.36
C ALA A 258 -33.26 -1.29 -13.75
N PRO A 259 -32.37 -0.41 -14.22
CA PRO A 259 -32.04 0.85 -13.55
C PRO A 259 -33.13 1.93 -13.62
N ASN A 260 -34.19 1.73 -14.39
CA ASN A 260 -35.24 2.73 -14.58
C ASN A 260 -36.62 2.21 -14.16
N GLY A 261 -37.67 3.02 -14.36
CA GLY A 261 -39.05 2.64 -14.14
C GLY A 261 -40.01 3.82 -14.22
N LEU A 262 -41.31 3.53 -14.35
CA LEU A 262 -42.40 4.51 -14.21
C LEU A 262 -43.07 4.41 -12.84
N GLY A 263 -43.83 5.45 -12.48
CA GLY A 263 -44.67 5.43 -11.28
C GLY A 263 -43.88 5.63 -9.99
N SER A 264 -44.06 4.74 -9.01
CA SER A 264 -43.29 4.74 -7.75
C SER A 264 -41.79 4.52 -7.97
N ASP A 265 -41.42 3.88 -9.09
CA ASP A 265 -40.06 3.46 -9.40
C ASP A 265 -39.30 4.50 -10.24
N SER A 266 -39.71 5.78 -10.19
CA SER A 266 -39.25 6.91 -11.01
C SER A 266 -37.73 7.08 -11.07
N GLY A 267 -37.04 6.21 -11.80
CA GLY A 267 -35.60 6.06 -11.83
C GLY A 267 -34.97 5.52 -10.54
N SER A 268 -35.72 4.88 -9.62
CA SER A 268 -35.09 4.25 -8.44
C SER A 268 -34.26 3.03 -8.82
N GLY A 269 -34.71 2.31 -9.86
CA GLY A 269 -34.07 1.09 -10.35
C GLY A 269 -34.32 -0.12 -9.44
N ALA A 270 -33.88 -1.28 -9.91
CA ALA A 270 -33.88 -2.54 -9.18
C ALA A 270 -32.85 -3.51 -9.79
N ALA A 271 -32.44 -4.49 -9.00
CA ALA A 271 -31.80 -5.71 -9.49
C ALA A 271 -32.66 -6.93 -9.12
N TYR A 272 -32.50 -8.02 -9.86
CA TYR A 272 -33.21 -9.27 -9.66
C TYR A 272 -32.23 -10.42 -9.71
N VAL A 273 -32.40 -11.38 -8.81
CA VAL A 273 -31.73 -12.68 -8.84
C VAL A 273 -32.78 -13.72 -9.19
N LEU A 274 -32.48 -14.60 -10.15
CA LEU A 274 -33.29 -15.78 -10.48
C LEU A 274 -32.43 -17.01 -10.21
N PHE A 275 -32.95 -17.96 -9.42
CA PHE A 275 -32.18 -19.16 -9.11
C PHE A 275 -32.16 -20.19 -10.25
N GLY A 276 -31.00 -20.77 -10.50
CA GLY A 276 -30.76 -21.91 -11.36
C GLY A 276 -31.52 -23.14 -10.89
N ARG A 277 -31.77 -24.11 -11.78
CA ARG A 277 -32.43 -25.39 -11.44
C ARG A 277 -32.46 -26.40 -12.59
N ALA A 278 -32.39 -27.67 -12.21
CA ALA A 278 -32.61 -28.81 -13.11
C ALA A 278 -34.05 -29.01 -13.61
N SER A 279 -35.08 -28.42 -12.97
CA SER A 279 -36.49 -28.72 -13.30
C SER A 279 -36.99 -28.09 -14.62
N GLY A 280 -36.08 -27.52 -15.41
CA GLY A 280 -36.38 -26.82 -16.66
C GLY A 280 -37.03 -25.45 -16.43
N PHE A 281 -36.97 -24.63 -17.48
CA PHE A 281 -37.55 -23.30 -17.52
C PHE A 281 -38.69 -23.24 -18.54
N THR A 282 -39.68 -22.38 -18.29
CA THR A 282 -40.70 -22.10 -19.30
C THR A 282 -40.16 -21.08 -20.29
N SER A 283 -40.61 -21.13 -21.55
CA SER A 283 -40.16 -20.20 -22.61
C SER A 283 -40.25 -18.71 -22.22
N ASP A 284 -41.26 -18.34 -21.41
CA ASP A 284 -41.46 -16.99 -20.91
C ASP A 284 -41.67 -16.98 -19.39
N MET A 285 -41.00 -16.05 -18.71
CA MET A 285 -41.06 -15.86 -17.26
C MET A 285 -41.29 -14.39 -16.89
N LEU A 286 -41.73 -14.16 -15.64
CA LEU A 286 -42.01 -12.85 -15.06
C LEU A 286 -41.42 -12.74 -13.65
N PHE A 287 -40.83 -11.59 -13.31
CA PHE A 287 -40.30 -11.33 -11.97
C PHE A 287 -41.35 -11.29 -10.85
N SER A 288 -42.63 -11.09 -11.19
CA SER A 288 -43.72 -11.12 -10.20
C SER A 288 -43.91 -12.50 -9.55
N GLY A 289 -43.27 -13.54 -10.10
CA GLY A 289 -43.26 -14.88 -9.53
C GLY A 289 -42.12 -15.13 -8.54
N LEU A 290 -41.20 -14.17 -8.34
CA LEU A 290 -40.10 -14.33 -7.37
C LEU A 290 -40.64 -14.30 -5.94
N ASP A 291 -40.27 -15.30 -5.14
CA ASP A 291 -40.78 -15.47 -3.78
C ASP A 291 -39.71 -15.74 -2.71
N GLY A 292 -38.43 -15.67 -3.09
CA GLY A 292 -37.29 -15.96 -2.23
C GLY A 292 -36.85 -17.42 -2.25
N THR A 293 -37.64 -18.33 -2.82
CA THR A 293 -37.28 -19.74 -3.05
C THR A 293 -36.86 -20.04 -4.49
N ASN A 294 -37.13 -19.10 -5.40
CA ASN A 294 -36.79 -19.17 -6.81
C ASN A 294 -36.06 -17.91 -7.29
N GLY A 295 -35.52 -17.13 -6.35
CA GLY A 295 -34.91 -15.83 -6.58
C GLY A 295 -35.63 -14.69 -5.85
N PHE A 296 -35.09 -13.48 -5.97
CA PHE A 296 -35.52 -12.31 -5.21
C PHE A 296 -35.24 -11.00 -5.95
N ARG A 297 -35.80 -9.90 -5.44
CA ARG A 297 -35.63 -8.54 -5.94
C ARG A 297 -34.89 -7.67 -4.94
N ILE A 298 -34.01 -6.81 -5.45
CA ILE A 298 -33.33 -5.74 -4.70
C ILE A 298 -33.85 -4.40 -5.23
N PRO A 299 -34.82 -3.75 -4.56
CA PRO A 299 -35.38 -2.47 -5.02
C PRO A 299 -34.48 -1.28 -4.67
N GLY A 300 -34.39 -0.29 -5.56
CA GLY A 300 -33.77 1.00 -5.26
C GLY A 300 -34.49 1.75 -4.13
N ALA A 301 -33.75 2.49 -3.32
CA ALA A 301 -34.28 3.12 -2.10
C ALA A 301 -35.04 4.44 -2.37
N ALA A 302 -34.63 5.19 -3.38
CA ALA A 302 -35.18 6.50 -3.72
C ALA A 302 -35.23 6.76 -5.23
N ALA A 303 -36.12 7.66 -5.65
CA ALA A 303 -36.22 8.08 -7.04
C ALA A 303 -34.90 8.68 -7.56
N GLY A 304 -34.44 8.23 -8.73
CA GLY A 304 -33.19 8.65 -9.35
C GLY A 304 -31.94 7.90 -8.88
N ASP A 305 -32.07 6.93 -7.98
CA ASP A 305 -30.94 6.09 -7.53
C ASP A 305 -30.31 5.27 -8.67
N ARG A 306 -31.13 4.82 -9.62
CA ARG A 306 -30.70 3.98 -10.75
C ARG A 306 -29.96 2.71 -10.34
N LEU A 307 -30.39 2.09 -9.24
CA LEU A 307 -29.84 0.81 -8.78
C LEU A 307 -29.94 -0.25 -9.88
N GLY A 308 -28.90 -1.06 -10.05
CA GLY A 308 -28.82 -2.04 -11.14
C GLY A 308 -28.37 -1.42 -12.46
N THR A 309 -27.67 -0.28 -12.41
CA THR A 309 -26.99 0.26 -13.61
C THR A 309 -25.88 -0.70 -14.07
N SER A 310 -25.15 -1.27 -13.12
CA SER A 310 -24.19 -2.35 -13.33
C SER A 310 -24.42 -3.40 -12.24
N VAL A 311 -24.26 -4.66 -12.59
CA VAL A 311 -24.40 -5.81 -11.70
C VAL A 311 -23.32 -6.82 -12.05
N ALA A 312 -22.82 -7.54 -11.05
CA ALA A 312 -21.86 -8.62 -11.23
C ALA A 312 -21.94 -9.60 -10.05
N SER A 313 -21.49 -10.85 -10.27
CA SER A 313 -20.99 -11.67 -9.17
C SER A 313 -19.86 -10.92 -8.46
N ALA A 314 -19.83 -11.04 -7.13
CA ALA A 314 -18.75 -10.58 -6.28
C ALA A 314 -17.78 -11.72 -5.95
N GLY A 315 -18.11 -12.98 -6.29
CA GLY A 315 -17.43 -14.15 -5.75
C GLY A 315 -17.71 -14.33 -4.24
N ASP A 316 -16.94 -15.15 -3.55
CA ASP A 316 -17.06 -15.34 -2.10
C ASP A 316 -16.18 -14.32 -1.35
N VAL A 317 -16.70 -13.10 -1.16
CA VAL A 317 -15.93 -12.00 -0.56
C VAL A 317 -15.71 -12.18 0.94
N ASN A 318 -16.40 -13.15 1.54
CA ASN A 318 -16.47 -13.33 2.98
C ASN A 318 -15.97 -14.70 3.48
N GLY A 319 -15.67 -15.61 2.55
CA GLY A 319 -15.08 -16.93 2.75
C GLY A 319 -16.04 -17.94 3.38
N ASP A 320 -17.35 -17.81 3.15
CA ASP A 320 -18.34 -18.74 3.67
C ASP A 320 -18.78 -19.82 2.67
N GLY A 321 -18.22 -19.80 1.47
CA GLY A 321 -18.37 -20.77 0.40
C GLY A 321 -19.61 -20.58 -0.46
N TYR A 322 -20.25 -19.40 -0.41
CA TYR A 322 -21.35 -19.03 -1.30
C TYR A 322 -20.94 -17.83 -2.14
N ASP A 323 -21.39 -17.79 -3.38
CA ASP A 323 -21.17 -16.61 -4.21
C ASP A 323 -21.99 -15.42 -3.67
N ASP A 324 -21.34 -14.28 -3.59
CA ASP A 324 -21.93 -13.00 -3.24
C ASP A 324 -22.21 -12.19 -4.52
N ILE A 325 -23.02 -11.14 -4.41
CA ILE A 325 -23.31 -10.26 -5.56
C ILE A 325 -23.10 -8.79 -5.25
N ILE A 326 -22.69 -8.02 -6.26
CA ILE A 326 -22.54 -6.58 -6.18
C ILE A 326 -23.47 -5.86 -7.16
N VAL A 327 -24.17 -4.84 -6.67
CA VAL A 327 -25.14 -4.05 -7.44
C VAL A 327 -24.74 -2.58 -7.41
N GLY A 328 -24.33 -2.06 -8.56
CA GLY A 328 -23.92 -0.68 -8.76
C GLY A 328 -25.08 0.31 -8.74
N ARG A 329 -24.84 1.44 -8.08
CA ARG A 329 -25.69 2.63 -7.96
C ARG A 329 -24.83 3.87 -8.23
N PRO A 330 -24.75 4.34 -9.49
CA PRO A 330 -23.88 5.46 -9.84
C PRO A 330 -24.24 6.71 -9.03
N VAL A 331 -23.28 7.23 -8.25
CA VAL A 331 -23.52 8.38 -7.37
C VAL A 331 -23.91 9.62 -8.19
N ALA A 332 -25.12 10.14 -7.93
CA ALA A 332 -25.60 11.38 -8.53
C ALA A 332 -25.13 12.61 -7.73
N GLN A 333 -24.90 13.73 -8.43
CA GLN A 333 -24.49 15.00 -7.82
C GLN A 333 -25.41 15.42 -6.66
N GLY A 334 -24.85 15.60 -5.47
CA GLY A 334 -25.59 16.02 -4.27
C GLY A 334 -26.54 14.97 -3.70
N GLY A 335 -26.46 13.72 -4.18
CA GLY A 335 -27.22 12.57 -3.70
C GLY A 335 -26.51 11.79 -2.59
N ASN A 336 -27.12 10.68 -2.18
CA ASN A 336 -26.54 9.71 -1.25
C ASN A 336 -25.19 9.19 -1.80
N PRO A 337 -24.10 9.15 -0.98
CA PRO A 337 -22.77 8.73 -1.42
C PRO A 337 -22.63 7.22 -1.68
N THR A 338 -23.66 6.41 -1.38
CA THR A 338 -23.61 4.95 -1.63
C THR A 338 -23.42 4.65 -3.11
N ALA A 339 -22.30 4.03 -3.45
CA ALA A 339 -21.91 3.66 -4.81
C ALA A 339 -22.39 2.25 -5.19
N ALA A 340 -22.45 1.32 -4.24
CA ALA A 340 -22.88 -0.05 -4.49
C ALA A 340 -23.43 -0.71 -3.22
N TYR A 341 -24.15 -1.81 -3.43
CA TYR A 341 -24.56 -2.73 -2.39
C TYR A 341 -24.02 -4.11 -2.70
N VAL A 342 -23.50 -4.79 -1.68
CA VAL A 342 -23.14 -6.20 -1.73
C VAL A 342 -24.19 -6.99 -0.97
N VAL A 343 -24.69 -8.07 -1.56
CA VAL A 343 -25.60 -9.03 -0.91
C VAL A 343 -24.82 -10.31 -0.73
N LEU A 344 -24.80 -10.82 0.50
CA LEU A 344 -24.07 -12.06 0.79
C LEU A 344 -24.95 -13.28 0.49
N GLY A 345 -24.35 -14.28 -0.18
CA GLY A 345 -24.93 -15.58 -0.46
C GLY A 345 -25.13 -16.40 0.81
N HIS A 346 -26.07 -17.35 0.78
CA HIS A 346 -26.25 -18.34 1.85
C HIS A 346 -27.24 -19.46 1.46
N ALA A 347 -27.12 -20.62 2.10
CA ALA A 347 -28.09 -21.73 1.98
C ALA A 347 -29.49 -21.49 2.59
N GLY A 348 -29.73 -20.33 3.22
CA GLY A 348 -31.02 -19.95 3.78
C GLY A 348 -32.02 -19.49 2.71
N SER A 349 -33.30 -19.40 3.07
CA SER A 349 -34.31 -18.76 2.21
C SER A 349 -34.10 -17.25 2.15
N PHE A 350 -34.09 -16.68 0.96
CA PHE A 350 -34.06 -15.23 0.78
C PHE A 350 -35.47 -14.64 0.95
N LEU A 351 -35.55 -13.34 1.22
CA LEU A 351 -36.81 -12.62 1.11
C LEU A 351 -37.06 -12.31 -0.38
N ALA A 352 -38.32 -12.41 -0.82
CA ALA A 352 -38.71 -12.04 -2.17
C ALA A 352 -38.32 -10.59 -2.56
N ASP A 353 -38.31 -9.68 -1.57
CA ASP A 353 -37.82 -8.30 -1.71
C ASP A 353 -36.79 -8.03 -0.59
N LEU A 354 -35.57 -7.65 -0.98
CA LEU A 354 -34.45 -7.29 -0.11
C LEU A 354 -34.13 -5.78 -0.26
N PRO A 355 -34.86 -4.89 0.41
CA PRO A 355 -34.58 -3.46 0.33
C PRO A 355 -33.22 -3.13 0.96
N PRO A 356 -32.47 -2.12 0.46
CA PRO A 356 -31.14 -1.79 0.96
C PRO A 356 -31.00 -1.61 2.49
N ALA A 357 -32.07 -1.20 3.17
CA ALA A 357 -32.09 -1.08 4.63
C ALA A 357 -31.95 -2.42 5.39
N THR A 358 -32.15 -3.56 4.72
CA THR A 358 -31.99 -4.90 5.30
C THR A 358 -30.63 -5.54 5.00
N LEU A 359 -29.81 -4.90 4.17
CA LEU A 359 -28.44 -5.32 3.83
C LEU A 359 -27.47 -4.84 4.91
N LEU A 360 -27.62 -5.39 6.12
CA LEU A 360 -26.78 -5.09 7.27
C LEU A 360 -26.27 -6.39 7.88
N GLY A 361 -24.96 -6.47 8.12
CA GLY A 361 -24.34 -7.62 8.75
C GLY A 361 -24.35 -8.84 7.82
N LEU A 362 -25.03 -9.91 8.23
CA LEU A 362 -24.99 -11.21 7.56
C LEU A 362 -25.71 -11.25 6.19
N ASN A 363 -26.47 -10.22 5.84
CA ASN A 363 -27.21 -10.19 4.56
C ASN A 363 -26.48 -9.36 3.48
N GLY A 364 -25.40 -8.66 3.84
CA GLY A 364 -24.80 -7.67 2.94
C GLY A 364 -24.31 -6.40 3.63
N PHE A 365 -23.75 -5.52 2.81
CA PHE A 365 -23.21 -4.22 3.21
C PHE A 365 -23.29 -3.20 2.06
N SER A 366 -23.03 -1.94 2.37
CA SER A 366 -23.00 -0.86 1.39
C SER A 366 -21.60 -0.28 1.23
N ILE A 367 -21.26 0.12 0.01
CA ILE A 367 -19.99 0.77 -0.33
C ILE A 367 -20.27 2.25 -0.62
N SER A 368 -19.55 3.15 0.05
CA SER A 368 -19.69 4.59 -0.06
C SER A 368 -18.55 5.21 -0.87
N ALA A 369 -18.89 6.08 -1.81
CA ALA A 369 -17.92 6.87 -2.55
C ALA A 369 -17.30 7.98 -1.69
N PRO A 370 -16.02 8.35 -1.93
CA PRO A 370 -15.37 9.43 -1.22
C PRO A 370 -15.79 10.81 -1.75
N PHE A 371 -16.27 10.89 -3.00
CA PHE A 371 -16.64 12.13 -3.65
C PHE A 371 -18.02 12.03 -4.31
N SER A 372 -18.85 13.05 -4.16
CA SER A 372 -20.20 13.08 -4.76
C SER A 372 -20.23 13.28 -6.29
N PHE A 373 -19.09 13.19 -6.98
CA PHE A 373 -18.91 13.55 -8.39
C PHE A 373 -18.11 12.54 -9.20
N ASP A 374 -17.51 11.53 -8.57
CA ASP A 374 -16.68 10.55 -9.28
C ASP A 374 -17.52 9.49 -10.00
N ALA A 375 -18.84 9.47 -9.76
CA ALA A 375 -19.77 8.50 -10.32
C ALA A 375 -19.38 7.04 -10.01
N ALA A 376 -18.80 6.80 -8.82
CA ALA A 376 -18.54 5.45 -8.34
C ALA A 376 -19.79 4.57 -8.39
N GLY A 377 -19.62 3.29 -8.74
CA GLY A 377 -20.72 2.35 -8.99
C GLY A 377 -21.29 2.42 -10.41
N THR A 378 -20.59 3.09 -11.34
CA THR A 378 -20.95 3.08 -12.77
C THR A 378 -20.71 1.69 -13.38
N SER A 379 -19.61 1.05 -12.98
CA SER A 379 -19.31 -0.34 -13.26
C SER A 379 -18.87 -1.02 -11.96
N VAL A 380 -19.23 -2.28 -11.80
CA VAL A 380 -18.83 -3.15 -10.68
C VAL A 380 -18.49 -4.53 -11.21
N ALA A 381 -17.56 -5.22 -10.54
CA ALA A 381 -17.18 -6.60 -10.84
C ALA A 381 -16.49 -7.23 -9.61
N SER A 382 -16.40 -8.56 -9.57
CA SER A 382 -15.35 -9.22 -8.79
C SER A 382 -13.98 -8.91 -9.39
N ALA A 383 -12.97 -8.81 -8.54
CA ALA A 383 -11.57 -8.78 -8.94
C ALA A 383 -10.91 -10.17 -8.88
N GLY A 384 -11.59 -11.18 -8.31
CA GLY A 384 -10.95 -12.40 -7.83
C GLY A 384 -10.10 -12.16 -6.58
N ASP A 385 -9.26 -13.11 -6.19
CA ASP A 385 -8.33 -12.97 -5.06
C ASP A 385 -7.03 -12.32 -5.54
N VAL A 386 -7.02 -10.98 -5.64
CA VAL A 386 -5.88 -10.27 -6.20
C VAL A 386 -4.70 -10.19 -5.24
N ASN A 387 -4.94 -10.44 -3.95
CA ASN A 387 -3.92 -10.30 -2.89
C ASN A 387 -3.44 -11.66 -2.31
N GLY A 388 -4.10 -12.76 -2.66
CA GLY A 388 -3.82 -14.12 -2.21
C GLY A 388 -4.19 -14.41 -0.76
N ASP A 389 -5.16 -13.70 -0.19
CA ASP A 389 -5.62 -13.92 1.19
C ASP A 389 -6.75 -14.94 1.29
N GLY A 390 -7.23 -15.45 0.15
CA GLY A 390 -8.25 -16.48 0.02
C GLY A 390 -9.69 -15.96 0.01
N PHE A 391 -9.89 -14.65 -0.13
CA PHE A 391 -11.20 -14.03 -0.29
C PHE A 391 -11.29 -13.31 -1.64
N ASP A 392 -12.45 -13.38 -2.29
CA ASP A 392 -12.64 -12.60 -3.51
C ASP A 392 -12.72 -11.10 -3.20
N ASP A 393 -12.09 -10.31 -4.05
CA ASP A 393 -12.01 -8.86 -3.94
C ASP A 393 -13.01 -8.17 -4.89
N LEU A 394 -13.26 -6.87 -4.67
CA LEU A 394 -14.29 -6.11 -5.38
C LEU A 394 -13.72 -4.96 -6.20
N LEU A 395 -14.25 -4.76 -7.41
CA LEU A 395 -13.96 -3.62 -8.28
C LEU A 395 -15.12 -2.64 -8.33
N ILE A 396 -14.82 -1.35 -8.12
CA ILE A 396 -15.80 -0.26 -8.23
C ILE A 396 -15.26 0.80 -9.18
N GLY A 397 -15.86 0.89 -10.36
CA GLY A 397 -15.55 1.90 -11.37
C GLY A 397 -16.19 3.25 -11.10
N ALA A 398 -15.39 4.31 -11.19
CA ALA A 398 -15.73 5.71 -10.94
C ALA A 398 -15.14 6.60 -12.05
N PRO A 399 -15.70 6.56 -13.28
CA PRO A 399 -15.12 7.26 -14.44
C PRO A 399 -15.18 8.79 -14.37
N GLY A 400 -15.87 9.34 -13.37
CA GLY A 400 -16.19 10.77 -13.31
C GLY A 400 -17.26 11.17 -14.33
N PRO A 401 -17.65 12.45 -14.37
CA PRO A 401 -18.64 12.92 -15.32
C PRO A 401 -18.02 12.94 -16.73
N SER A 402 -18.80 12.52 -17.72
CA SER A 402 -18.39 12.58 -19.13
C SER A 402 -17.94 13.99 -19.53
N GLY A 403 -16.71 14.13 -20.04
CA GLY A 403 -16.12 15.42 -20.42
C GLY A 403 -15.64 16.29 -19.25
N GLY A 404 -15.55 15.72 -18.04
CA GLY A 404 -15.01 16.38 -16.85
C GLY A 404 -13.47 16.40 -16.80
N PHE A 405 -12.93 17.17 -15.85
CA PHE A 405 -11.48 17.27 -15.60
C PHE A 405 -10.96 16.21 -14.61
N LEU A 406 -11.74 15.16 -14.33
CA LEU A 406 -11.31 14.07 -13.45
C LEU A 406 -10.58 13.02 -14.28
N LEU A 407 -9.58 12.38 -13.68
CA LEU A 407 -8.79 11.30 -14.30
C LEU A 407 -9.62 10.03 -14.55
N GLY A 408 -10.77 9.89 -13.89
CA GLY A 408 -11.42 8.60 -13.69
C GLY A 408 -10.68 7.78 -12.64
N SER A 409 -11.35 6.82 -12.01
CA SER A 409 -10.76 5.94 -11.01
C SER A 409 -11.45 4.59 -10.98
N THR A 410 -10.72 3.59 -10.52
CA THR A 410 -11.27 2.32 -10.06
C THR A 410 -10.83 2.12 -8.61
N TYR A 411 -11.67 1.56 -7.79
CA TYR A 411 -11.31 1.18 -6.42
C TYR A 411 -11.35 -0.33 -6.32
N VAL A 412 -10.32 -0.90 -5.69
CA VAL A 412 -10.24 -2.32 -5.32
C VAL A 412 -10.50 -2.38 -3.83
N VAL A 413 -11.47 -3.17 -3.39
CA VAL A 413 -11.78 -3.39 -1.97
C VAL A 413 -11.47 -4.84 -1.65
N PHE A 414 -10.66 -5.07 -0.63
CA PHE A 414 -10.31 -6.44 -0.29
C PHE A 414 -11.45 -7.18 0.44
N GLY A 415 -11.63 -8.45 0.08
CA GLY A 415 -12.43 -9.41 0.80
C GLY A 415 -11.90 -9.63 2.22
N GLN A 416 -12.73 -10.17 3.11
CA GLN A 416 -12.29 -10.54 4.46
C GLN A 416 -13.28 -11.46 5.15
N ALA A 417 -12.76 -12.28 6.06
CA ALA A 417 -13.58 -13.12 6.93
C ALA A 417 -14.60 -12.32 7.74
N PHE A 418 -15.88 -12.69 7.58
CA PHE A 418 -17.05 -12.28 8.36
C PHE A 418 -17.15 -10.80 8.82
N SER A 419 -18.23 -10.16 8.37
CA SER A 419 -18.69 -8.83 8.76
C SER A 419 -17.92 -7.68 8.10
N PHE A 420 -18.60 -7.07 7.13
CA PHE A 420 -18.19 -5.79 6.58
C PHE A 420 -18.97 -4.67 7.30
N PRO A 421 -18.29 -3.64 7.81
CA PRO A 421 -18.96 -2.38 8.05
C PRO A 421 -19.38 -1.75 6.71
N VAL A 422 -20.00 -0.57 6.76
CA VAL A 422 -20.04 0.27 5.57
C VAL A 422 -18.61 0.51 5.10
N VAL A 423 -18.29 0.12 3.88
CA VAL A 423 -16.96 0.33 3.29
C VAL A 423 -16.92 1.74 2.72
N ASP A 424 -15.97 2.56 3.21
CA ASP A 424 -15.70 3.89 2.66
C ASP A 424 -14.48 3.82 1.74
N LEU A 425 -14.71 4.05 0.44
CA LEU A 425 -13.65 4.02 -0.57
C LEU A 425 -12.58 5.11 -0.34
N GLY A 426 -12.87 6.13 0.46
CA GLY A 426 -11.90 7.16 0.86
C GLY A 426 -10.90 6.72 1.93
N THR A 427 -11.15 5.58 2.59
CA THR A 427 -10.30 5.05 3.66
C THR A 427 -9.41 3.89 3.20
N LEU A 428 -9.36 3.63 1.89
CA LEU A 428 -8.49 2.61 1.34
C LEU A 428 -7.04 3.00 1.50
N ASP A 429 -6.27 2.18 2.21
CA ASP A 429 -4.87 2.46 2.54
C ASP A 429 -3.89 1.43 1.96
N GLY A 430 -4.40 0.31 1.42
CA GLY A 430 -3.62 -0.81 0.91
C GLY A 430 -3.61 -2.04 1.82
N THR A 431 -4.17 -1.97 3.03
CA THR A 431 -4.49 -3.14 3.87
C THR A 431 -5.93 -3.62 3.67
N ASN A 432 -6.81 -2.74 3.21
CA ASN A 432 -8.25 -2.97 3.03
C ASN A 432 -8.71 -2.72 1.59
N GLY A 433 -7.75 -2.65 0.67
CA GLY A 433 -7.93 -2.28 -0.74
C GLY A 433 -7.15 -1.02 -1.11
N PHE A 434 -7.21 -0.64 -2.38
CA PHE A 434 -6.45 0.49 -2.93
C PHE A 434 -7.20 1.17 -4.09
N ARG A 435 -6.69 2.33 -4.50
CA ARG A 435 -7.25 3.10 -5.63
C ARG A 435 -6.36 3.00 -6.86
N LEU A 436 -6.99 2.83 -8.01
CA LEU A 436 -6.40 2.95 -9.35
C LEU A 436 -6.77 4.33 -9.93
N GLY A 437 -5.77 5.19 -10.08
CA GLY A 437 -5.92 6.52 -10.68
C GLY A 437 -5.73 6.48 -12.19
N GLY A 438 -6.69 7.04 -12.94
CA GLY A 438 -6.56 7.20 -14.39
C GLY A 438 -5.36 8.06 -14.81
N GLU A 439 -4.96 7.94 -16.07
CA GLU A 439 -3.73 8.57 -16.60
C GLU A 439 -3.90 10.06 -16.88
N GLN A 440 -4.93 10.46 -17.65
CA GLN A 440 -5.21 11.85 -17.99
C GLN A 440 -6.65 12.27 -17.70
N PRO A 441 -6.90 13.57 -17.45
CA PRO A 441 -8.25 14.08 -17.25
C PRO A 441 -9.16 13.81 -18.45
N GLY A 442 -10.29 13.16 -18.20
CA GLY A 442 -11.29 12.87 -19.23
C GLY A 442 -11.10 11.55 -19.99
N ASP A 443 -10.11 10.72 -19.62
CA ASP A 443 -9.91 9.39 -20.23
C ASP A 443 -11.03 8.39 -19.86
N MET A 444 -11.79 8.70 -18.80
CA MET A 444 -12.90 7.89 -18.29
C MET A 444 -12.44 6.50 -17.80
N ALA A 445 -11.26 6.40 -17.18
CA ALA A 445 -10.81 5.17 -16.54
C ALA A 445 -11.81 4.72 -15.46
N GLY A 446 -12.15 3.43 -15.45
CA GLY A 446 -13.20 2.88 -14.60
C GLY A 446 -14.60 2.94 -15.22
N LEU A 447 -14.71 3.25 -16.52
CA LEU A 447 -15.99 3.15 -17.24
C LEU A 447 -16.49 1.70 -17.29
N SER A 448 -15.57 0.77 -17.52
CA SER A 448 -15.78 -0.67 -17.47
C SER A 448 -14.67 -1.27 -16.61
N VAL A 449 -15.02 -2.23 -15.77
CA VAL A 449 -14.09 -2.99 -14.94
C VAL A 449 -14.49 -4.48 -14.99
N SER A 450 -13.53 -5.37 -14.82
CA SER A 450 -13.73 -6.81 -14.74
C SER A 450 -12.49 -7.45 -14.12
N SER A 451 -12.62 -8.64 -13.51
CA SER A 451 -11.48 -9.55 -13.41
C SER A 451 -10.95 -9.87 -14.81
N ALA A 452 -9.64 -10.08 -14.92
CA ALA A 452 -8.96 -10.57 -16.10
C ALA A 452 -8.52 -12.03 -15.95
N GLY A 453 -8.62 -12.62 -14.76
CA GLY A 453 -8.03 -13.93 -14.42
C GLY A 453 -6.50 -13.85 -14.31
N ASP A 454 -5.79 -14.97 -14.28
CA ASP A 454 -4.33 -15.01 -14.18
C ASP A 454 -3.66 -14.89 -15.57
N VAL A 455 -3.64 -13.67 -16.11
CA VAL A 455 -3.11 -13.40 -17.45
C VAL A 455 -1.59 -13.65 -17.52
N ASN A 456 -0.90 -13.54 -16.39
CA ASN A 456 0.55 -13.57 -16.32
C ASN A 456 1.11 -14.93 -15.83
N GLY A 457 0.26 -15.83 -15.33
CA GLY A 457 0.61 -17.16 -14.82
C GLY A 457 1.33 -17.15 -13.46
N ASP A 458 1.12 -16.14 -12.61
CA ASP A 458 1.74 -16.04 -11.28
C ASP A 458 0.87 -16.61 -10.14
N GLY A 459 -0.34 -17.02 -10.46
CA GLY A 459 -1.30 -17.66 -9.56
C GLY A 459 -2.18 -16.69 -8.78
N PHE A 460 -2.16 -15.39 -9.11
CA PHE A 460 -3.08 -14.39 -8.56
C PHE A 460 -4.03 -13.92 -9.65
N ASP A 461 -5.25 -13.55 -9.25
CA ASP A 461 -6.17 -12.95 -10.20
C ASP A 461 -5.71 -11.54 -10.59
N ASP A 462 -5.75 -11.25 -11.89
CA ASP A 462 -5.51 -9.91 -12.42
C ASP A 462 -6.83 -9.19 -12.66
N LEU A 463 -6.76 -7.87 -12.82
CA LEU A 463 -7.95 -7.03 -13.07
C LEU A 463 -7.79 -6.15 -14.30
N ALA A 464 -8.92 -5.88 -14.97
CA ALA A 464 -9.01 -5.04 -16.16
C ALA A 464 -9.76 -3.73 -15.90
N VAL A 465 -9.22 -2.62 -16.41
CA VAL A 465 -9.85 -1.30 -16.37
C VAL A 465 -9.94 -0.70 -17.78
N GLY A 466 -11.16 -0.39 -18.22
CA GLY A 466 -11.44 0.29 -19.48
C GLY A 466 -11.44 1.81 -19.36
N ALA A 467 -10.84 2.49 -20.35
CA ALA A 467 -10.77 3.95 -20.48
C ALA A 467 -11.03 4.37 -21.94
N ASN A 468 -12.29 4.36 -22.36
CA ASN A 468 -12.63 4.47 -23.78
C ASN A 468 -12.41 5.86 -24.41
N ALA A 469 -12.14 6.88 -23.60
CA ALA A 469 -11.81 8.22 -24.06
C ALA A 469 -10.29 8.48 -24.05
N SER A 470 -9.49 7.51 -23.58
CA SER A 470 -8.03 7.61 -23.57
C SER A 470 -7.47 7.92 -24.96
N SER A 471 -6.37 8.67 -24.95
CA SER A 471 -5.63 9.02 -26.15
C SER A 471 -4.30 8.28 -26.29
N LEU A 472 -4.09 7.22 -25.52
CA LEU A 472 -2.84 6.43 -25.50
C LEU A 472 -2.43 5.93 -26.90
N GLY A 473 -3.37 5.43 -27.70
CA GLY A 473 -3.16 5.02 -29.10
C GLY A 473 -3.45 6.11 -30.15
N GLY A 474 -3.63 7.36 -29.72
CA GLY A 474 -4.10 8.48 -30.53
C GLY A 474 -5.49 8.99 -30.10
N ALA A 475 -5.92 10.14 -30.63
CA ALA A 475 -7.10 10.85 -30.15
C ALA A 475 -8.38 9.97 -30.09
N GLY A 476 -8.87 9.72 -28.87
CA GLY A 476 -10.06 8.91 -28.62
C GLY A 476 -9.96 7.46 -29.12
N SER A 477 -8.74 6.94 -29.26
CA SER A 477 -8.50 5.52 -29.55
C SER A 477 -8.99 4.61 -28.44
N GLY A 478 -9.04 5.13 -27.21
CA GLY A 478 -9.35 4.37 -26.01
C GLY A 478 -8.16 3.52 -25.54
N ALA A 479 -8.28 2.98 -24.34
CA ALA A 479 -7.29 2.09 -23.75
C ALA A 479 -7.96 1.10 -22.80
N ALA A 480 -7.29 -0.02 -22.57
CA ALA A 480 -7.51 -0.89 -21.43
C ALA A 480 -6.21 -1.01 -20.64
N TYR A 481 -6.33 -1.30 -19.35
CA TYR A 481 -5.21 -1.47 -18.44
C TYR A 481 -5.43 -2.77 -17.69
N ILE A 482 -4.39 -3.60 -17.64
CA ILE A 482 -4.38 -4.82 -16.81
C ILE A 482 -3.44 -4.56 -15.65
N ILE A 483 -3.90 -4.84 -14.44
CA ILE A 483 -3.13 -4.69 -13.21
C ILE A 483 -2.95 -6.08 -12.67
N TYR A 484 -1.70 -6.45 -12.40
CA TYR A 484 -1.40 -7.80 -11.93
C TYR A 484 -1.69 -7.95 -10.43
N GLY A 485 -2.35 -9.06 -10.09
CA GLY A 485 -2.47 -9.51 -8.71
C GLY A 485 -1.10 -9.85 -8.13
N ARG A 486 -0.98 -9.83 -6.80
CA ARG A 486 0.23 -10.25 -6.08
C ARG A 486 -0.02 -10.39 -4.58
N ALA A 487 0.82 -11.16 -3.91
CA ALA A 487 0.90 -11.09 -2.46
C ALA A 487 1.25 -9.66 -1.99
N PRO A 488 0.69 -9.18 -0.86
CA PRO A 488 1.06 -7.89 -0.30
C PRO A 488 2.55 -7.86 0.07
N ASP A 489 3.21 -6.73 -0.18
CA ASP A 489 4.64 -6.56 0.08
C ASP A 489 4.92 -6.69 1.60
N THR A 490 5.80 -7.61 2.01
CA THR A 490 6.19 -7.86 3.42
C THR A 490 7.60 -7.37 3.72
N ALA A 491 7.88 -7.03 4.98
CA ALA A 491 9.25 -6.90 5.48
C ALA A 491 10.06 -8.18 5.17
N VAL A 492 11.27 -7.97 4.69
CA VAL A 492 12.19 -8.96 4.16
C VAL A 492 13.25 -9.24 5.20
N ASN A 493 13.37 -10.51 5.62
CA ASN A 493 14.51 -10.98 6.39
C ASN A 493 15.36 -11.90 5.49
N ARG A 494 16.50 -11.39 5.02
CA ARG A 494 17.41 -12.08 4.10
C ARG A 494 18.78 -12.22 4.74
N SER A 495 19.28 -13.46 4.73
CA SER A 495 20.68 -13.76 5.05
C SER A 495 21.41 -14.22 3.79
N GLY A 496 22.63 -13.71 3.60
CA GLY A 496 23.55 -14.08 2.55
C GLY A 496 24.24 -15.41 2.81
N THR A 497 25.35 -15.66 2.13
CA THR A 497 26.10 -16.92 2.21
C THR A 497 27.56 -16.69 2.57
N ASN A 498 28.51 -17.28 1.85
CA ASN A 498 29.94 -16.97 2.00
C ASN A 498 30.51 -16.39 0.69
N ALA A 499 29.63 -15.94 -0.20
CA ALA A 499 29.93 -15.50 -1.54
C ALA A 499 29.33 -14.11 -1.73
N ASP A 500 29.99 -13.28 -2.54
CA ASP A 500 29.55 -11.93 -2.86
C ASP A 500 28.13 -11.96 -3.49
N GLN A 501 27.17 -11.34 -2.82
CA GLN A 501 25.77 -11.27 -3.23
C GLN A 501 25.27 -9.83 -3.25
N THR A 502 24.08 -9.67 -3.82
CA THR A 502 23.31 -8.44 -3.72
C THR A 502 22.00 -8.79 -3.04
N LEU A 503 21.80 -8.22 -1.85
CA LEU A 503 20.60 -8.37 -1.05
C LEU A 503 19.85 -7.04 -1.09
N ALA A 504 18.59 -7.10 -1.52
CA ALA A 504 17.70 -5.94 -1.48
C ALA A 504 16.55 -6.20 -0.50
N GLY A 505 16.11 -5.18 0.21
CA GLY A 505 14.85 -5.09 0.89
C GLY A 505 13.78 -4.54 -0.05
N GLY A 506 12.82 -3.84 0.52
CA GLY A 506 11.65 -3.23 -0.09
C GLY A 506 11.33 -1.89 0.58
N ALA A 507 10.06 -1.68 0.89
CA ALA A 507 9.57 -0.41 1.46
C ALA A 507 9.20 -0.52 2.96
N PHE A 508 9.63 -1.59 3.61
CA PHE A 508 9.32 -1.90 5.01
C PHE A 508 10.59 -2.04 5.81
N ASP A 509 10.45 -2.08 7.14
CA ASP A 509 11.57 -2.31 8.07
C ASP A 509 12.18 -3.69 7.83
N ASP A 510 13.23 -3.75 7.02
CA ASP A 510 13.87 -4.96 6.53
C ASP A 510 15.07 -5.37 7.40
N THR A 511 15.46 -6.63 7.30
CA THR A 511 16.67 -7.16 7.92
C THR A 511 17.53 -7.85 6.88
N LEU A 512 18.71 -7.28 6.60
CA LEU A 512 19.65 -7.78 5.62
C LEU A 512 20.96 -8.17 6.30
N ASP A 513 21.23 -9.47 6.34
CA ASP A 513 22.46 -10.05 6.87
C ASP A 513 23.36 -10.48 5.72
N GLY A 514 24.51 -9.81 5.54
CA GLY A 514 25.46 -10.13 4.47
C GLY A 514 26.00 -11.56 4.60
N ALA A 515 26.17 -12.05 5.83
CA ALA A 515 27.03 -13.19 6.11
C ALA A 515 28.42 -12.99 5.45
N GLY A 516 29.13 -14.06 5.14
CA GLY A 516 30.43 -13.93 4.50
C GLY A 516 30.33 -13.55 3.01
N GLY A 517 31.40 -12.98 2.46
CA GLY A 517 31.40 -12.45 1.09
C GLY A 517 31.53 -10.94 1.11
N ALA A 518 31.74 -10.30 -0.04
CA ALA A 518 31.66 -8.85 -0.17
C ALA A 518 30.29 -8.49 -0.77
N ASP A 519 29.33 -8.19 0.10
CA ASP A 519 27.91 -8.11 -0.24
C ASP A 519 27.43 -6.69 -0.49
N ARG A 520 26.42 -6.53 -1.37
CA ARG A 520 25.74 -5.25 -1.58
C ARG A 520 24.37 -5.30 -0.90
N LEU A 521 24.17 -4.50 0.14
CA LEU A 521 22.95 -4.47 0.93
C LEU A 521 22.16 -3.18 0.63
N PHE A 522 20.91 -3.32 0.19
CA PHE A 522 20.01 -2.22 -0.18
C PHE A 522 18.72 -2.34 0.64
N GLY A 523 18.46 -1.56 1.68
CA GLY A 523 17.23 -1.73 2.47
C GLY A 523 16.02 -1.18 1.75
N GLY A 524 16.12 0.07 1.29
CA GLY A 524 15.08 0.68 0.47
C GLY A 524 14.37 1.80 1.21
N ALA A 525 13.14 1.59 1.66
CA ALA A 525 12.44 2.50 2.56
C ALA A 525 11.97 1.72 3.78
N GLY A 526 11.77 2.39 4.90
CA GLY A 526 11.57 1.73 6.19
C GLY A 526 12.80 1.88 7.08
N ASN A 527 12.70 1.41 8.32
CA ASN A 527 13.79 1.41 9.28
C ASN A 527 14.53 0.07 9.18
N ASP A 528 15.62 0.06 8.44
CA ASP A 528 16.30 -1.16 8.04
C ASP A 528 17.43 -1.55 8.99
N THR A 529 17.65 -2.85 9.12
CA THR A 529 18.73 -3.43 9.93
C THR A 529 19.70 -4.21 9.06
N TYR A 530 20.98 -3.82 9.11
CA TYR A 530 22.07 -4.47 8.37
C TYR A 530 22.99 -5.23 9.31
N PHE A 531 23.36 -6.46 8.94
CA PHE A 531 24.48 -7.16 9.57
C PHE A 531 25.64 -7.23 8.57
N VAL A 532 26.78 -6.66 8.96
CA VAL A 532 28.01 -6.64 8.15
C VAL A 532 29.11 -7.40 8.87
N ASP A 533 29.73 -8.37 8.18
CA ASP A 533 30.85 -9.16 8.72
C ASP A 533 32.07 -9.20 7.82
N ASN A 534 31.99 -8.60 6.63
CA ASN A 534 33.12 -8.38 5.76
C ASN A 534 33.34 -6.89 5.50
N ALA A 535 34.59 -6.44 5.58
CA ALA A 535 34.96 -5.06 5.25
C ALA A 535 34.75 -4.71 3.75
N GLY A 536 34.47 -5.70 2.90
CA GLY A 536 34.10 -5.54 1.50
C GLY A 536 32.61 -5.35 1.26
N ASP A 537 31.76 -5.43 2.28
CA ASP A 537 30.33 -5.16 2.12
C ASP A 537 30.13 -3.70 1.64
N GLU A 538 29.01 -3.43 0.99
CA GLU A 538 28.60 -2.10 0.53
C GLU A 538 27.12 -1.90 0.86
N LEU A 539 26.83 -0.87 1.65
CA LEU A 539 25.45 -0.43 1.89
C LEU A 539 25.06 0.66 0.90
N ARG A 540 23.77 0.79 0.61
CA ARG A 540 23.24 2.02 0.02
C ARG A 540 21.88 2.30 0.63
N GLU A 541 21.83 3.45 1.27
CA GLU A 541 20.64 4.05 1.85
C GLU A 541 20.46 5.47 1.35
N GLU A 542 19.21 5.86 1.12
CA GLU A 542 18.83 7.15 0.56
C GLU A 542 18.28 8.07 1.66
N ALA A 543 18.52 9.37 1.54
CA ALA A 543 18.05 10.33 2.55
C ALA A 543 16.52 10.33 2.67
N GLY A 544 16.01 10.13 3.90
CA GLY A 544 14.58 10.13 4.20
C GLY A 544 13.87 8.80 3.95
N ALA A 545 14.63 7.71 3.76
CA ALA A 545 14.13 6.35 3.64
C ALA A 545 13.62 5.76 4.97
N GLY A 546 14.23 6.12 6.10
CA GLY A 546 13.84 5.70 7.44
C GLY A 546 14.95 6.01 8.43
N GLY A 547 14.94 5.31 9.57
CA GLY A 547 16.02 5.33 10.56
C GLY A 547 16.71 3.98 10.63
N ASP A 548 17.98 3.92 10.24
CA ASP A 548 18.66 2.68 9.90
C ASP A 548 19.77 2.31 10.88
N VAL A 549 20.01 0.99 11.02
CA VAL A 549 20.97 0.44 11.98
C VAL A 549 21.92 -0.55 11.32
N VAL A 550 23.22 -0.35 11.51
CA VAL A 550 24.28 -1.30 11.13
C VAL A 550 24.81 -2.03 12.36
N TRP A 551 24.80 -3.36 12.30
CA TRP A 551 25.44 -4.27 13.24
C TRP A 551 26.71 -4.85 12.62
N ALA A 552 27.87 -4.41 13.11
CA ALA A 552 29.17 -4.76 12.56
C ALA A 552 29.89 -5.83 13.39
N SER A 553 30.26 -6.94 12.76
CA SER A 553 31.11 -7.99 13.34
C SER A 553 32.61 -7.76 13.09
N THR A 554 32.95 -6.83 12.20
CA THR A 554 34.31 -6.41 11.83
C THR A 554 34.37 -4.89 11.67
N GLY A 555 35.57 -4.30 11.62
CA GLY A 555 35.72 -2.85 11.48
C GLY A 555 34.95 -2.32 10.26
N TRP A 556 34.19 -1.24 10.46
CA TRP A 556 33.23 -0.73 9.49
C TRP A 556 33.23 0.80 9.41
N THR A 557 33.00 1.32 8.21
CA THR A 557 32.99 2.75 7.91
C THR A 557 31.79 3.11 7.07
N LEU A 558 31.01 4.11 7.50
CA LEU A 558 29.94 4.68 6.70
C LEU A 558 30.54 5.52 5.56
N GLY A 559 30.06 5.28 4.34
CA GLY A 559 30.32 6.09 3.17
C GLY A 559 29.63 7.45 3.26
N ALA A 560 30.19 8.43 2.54
CA ALA A 560 29.63 9.78 2.46
C ALA A 560 28.20 9.74 1.88
N GLY A 561 27.28 10.44 2.51
CA GLY A 561 25.87 10.54 2.13
C GLY A 561 25.02 9.31 2.43
N GLN A 562 25.58 8.23 3.00
CA GLN A 562 24.79 7.08 3.46
C GLN A 562 23.97 7.49 4.68
N ALA A 563 22.65 7.48 4.54
CA ALA A 563 21.71 7.91 5.55
C ALA A 563 21.48 6.85 6.65
N VAL A 564 22.56 6.43 7.33
CA VAL A 564 22.49 5.49 8.45
C VAL A 564 22.68 6.23 9.77
N GLU A 565 21.74 6.09 10.70
CA GLU A 565 21.76 6.79 11.99
C GLU A 565 22.62 6.08 13.03
N VAL A 566 22.63 4.74 13.06
CA VAL A 566 23.29 3.96 14.11
C VAL A 566 24.27 2.95 13.52
N ILE A 567 25.50 2.95 14.04
CA ILE A 567 26.49 1.90 13.81
C ILE A 567 26.89 1.30 15.15
N ARG A 568 26.76 -0.02 15.26
CA ARG A 568 26.95 -0.77 16.50
C ARG A 568 27.83 -1.98 16.26
N ALA A 569 28.73 -2.25 17.20
CA ALA A 569 29.44 -3.52 17.25
C ALA A 569 28.52 -4.68 17.65
N ASN A 570 28.62 -5.80 16.94
CA ASN A 570 27.91 -7.02 17.31
C ASN A 570 28.36 -7.56 18.67
N ALA A 571 27.45 -8.26 19.36
CA ALA A 571 27.75 -8.84 20.66
C ALA A 571 28.98 -9.78 20.58
N GLY A 572 30.04 -9.45 21.31
CA GLY A 572 31.28 -10.22 21.35
C GLY A 572 32.33 -9.84 20.29
N ALA A 573 32.03 -8.86 19.40
CA ALA A 573 33.07 -8.19 18.63
C ALA A 573 33.98 -7.39 19.58
N SER A 574 35.29 -7.47 19.37
CA SER A 574 36.30 -6.81 20.21
C SER A 574 37.46 -6.31 19.39
N GLY A 575 38.00 -5.13 19.70
CA GLY A 575 39.06 -4.52 18.88
C GLY A 575 38.53 -4.02 17.55
N ILE A 576 37.26 -3.62 17.50
CA ILE A 576 36.59 -3.14 16.30
C ILE A 576 36.81 -1.64 16.13
N THR A 577 36.91 -1.20 14.87
CA THR A 577 36.89 0.23 14.54
C THR A 577 35.58 0.55 13.84
N LEU A 578 34.78 1.42 14.45
CA LEU A 578 33.54 1.94 13.87
C LEU A 578 33.78 3.38 13.44
N THR A 579 33.43 3.73 12.21
CA THR A 579 33.59 5.08 11.67
C THR A 579 32.28 5.57 11.08
N GLY A 580 31.79 6.71 11.56
CA GLY A 580 30.64 7.42 11.01
C GLY A 580 30.98 8.19 9.74
N ASN A 581 30.10 9.10 9.33
CA ASN A 581 30.24 9.93 8.14
C ASN A 581 30.03 11.42 8.47
N GLU A 582 29.38 12.19 7.60
CA GLU A 582 29.11 13.62 7.83
C GLU A 582 27.77 13.92 8.53
N LEU A 583 27.00 12.87 8.83
CA LEU A 583 25.70 12.96 9.50
C LEU A 583 25.90 12.83 11.02
N ALA A 584 24.84 13.11 11.79
CA ALA A 584 24.86 12.85 13.22
C ALA A 584 24.69 11.34 13.49
N ASN A 585 25.78 10.63 13.74
CA ASN A 585 25.78 9.18 13.92
C ASN A 585 25.84 8.78 15.41
N TRP A 586 25.23 7.64 15.72
CA TRP A 586 25.35 6.97 17.02
C TRP A 586 26.30 5.78 16.87
N LEU A 587 27.45 5.85 17.54
CA LEU A 587 28.48 4.82 17.50
C LEU A 587 28.47 4.04 18.82
N VAL A 588 28.25 2.73 18.78
CA VAL A 588 28.15 1.88 19.97
C VAL A 588 29.27 0.84 19.99
N SER A 589 30.16 0.92 21.00
CA SER A 589 31.27 -0.03 21.16
C SER A 589 30.81 -1.46 21.49
N GLY A 590 31.70 -2.41 21.24
CA GLY A 590 31.55 -3.84 21.44
C GLY A 590 32.10 -4.27 22.79
N ALA A 591 32.83 -5.38 22.86
CA ALA A 591 33.48 -5.82 24.09
C ALA A 591 34.98 -5.54 24.01
N GLY A 592 35.59 -5.04 25.10
CA GLY A 592 37.03 -4.75 25.12
C GLY A 592 37.35 -3.42 24.45
N GLU A 593 38.63 -3.18 24.17
CA GLU A 593 39.12 -1.88 23.67
C GLU A 593 38.76 -1.68 22.19
N ASP A 594 37.85 -0.74 21.90
CA ASP A 594 37.41 -0.42 20.55
C ASP A 594 37.82 0.99 20.11
N VAL A 595 37.68 1.30 18.82
CA VAL A 595 37.92 2.64 18.27
C VAL A 595 36.63 3.16 17.64
N LEU A 596 36.15 4.30 18.08
CA LEU A 596 34.97 4.97 17.54
C LEU A 596 35.39 6.30 16.93
N ALA A 597 35.11 6.52 15.65
CA ALA A 597 35.44 7.76 14.95
C ALA A 597 34.18 8.38 14.34
N GLY A 598 33.72 9.54 14.83
CA GLY A 598 32.45 10.13 14.42
C GLY A 598 32.44 10.62 12.99
N GLY A 599 33.39 11.51 12.67
CA GLY A 599 33.48 12.14 11.37
C GLY A 599 33.15 13.63 11.45
N LEU A 600 32.22 14.10 10.63
CA LEU A 600 31.60 15.42 10.80
C LEU A 600 30.16 15.19 11.30
N GLY A 601 29.51 16.24 11.77
CA GLY A 601 28.18 16.11 12.37
C GLY A 601 28.27 16.12 13.89
N ASN A 602 27.13 15.97 14.54
CA ASN A 602 27.06 15.94 16.01
C ASN A 602 26.89 14.48 16.44
N ASP A 603 28.00 13.84 16.78
CA ASP A 603 28.06 12.41 17.01
C ASP A 603 27.87 12.02 18.48
N SER A 604 27.41 10.79 18.68
CA SER A 604 27.22 10.21 20.01
C SER A 604 27.97 8.88 20.15
N PHE A 605 28.93 8.83 21.07
CA PHE A 605 29.81 7.69 21.31
C PHE A 605 29.41 6.97 22.58
N HIS A 606 28.93 5.73 22.45
CA HIS A 606 28.61 4.88 23.60
C HIS A 606 29.81 3.99 23.89
N VAL A 607 30.53 4.30 24.97
CA VAL A 607 31.74 3.59 25.41
C VAL A 607 31.46 2.73 26.63
N ASN A 608 31.94 1.49 26.62
CA ASN A 608 31.68 0.51 27.67
C ASN A 608 32.95 -0.15 28.23
N ASP A 609 34.11 0.15 27.65
CA ASP A 609 35.41 -0.18 28.17
C ASP A 609 36.23 1.09 28.37
N ALA A 610 37.04 1.14 29.44
CA ALA A 610 37.88 2.30 29.73
C ALA A 610 39.04 2.46 28.72
N GLY A 611 39.35 1.41 27.95
CA GLY A 611 40.31 1.44 26.86
C GLY A 611 39.72 1.82 25.50
N ASP A 612 38.41 2.06 25.40
CA ASP A 612 37.79 2.58 24.17
C ASP A 612 38.44 3.92 23.75
N GLN A 613 38.67 4.10 22.46
CA GLN A 613 39.27 5.30 21.89
C GLN A 613 38.26 6.03 21.01
N VAL A 614 37.93 7.27 21.39
CA VAL A 614 37.08 8.16 20.61
C VAL A 614 37.95 9.07 19.73
N ILE A 615 37.65 9.20 18.45
CA ILE A 615 38.40 9.99 17.47
C ILE A 615 37.46 10.99 16.81
N GLU A 616 37.71 12.27 17.08
CA GLU A 616 36.98 13.38 16.45
C GLU A 616 37.81 14.08 15.38
N ALA A 617 37.13 14.59 14.36
CA ALA A 617 37.72 15.55 13.43
C ALA A 617 37.67 16.96 14.04
N ALA A 618 38.72 17.75 13.86
CA ALA A 618 38.73 19.13 14.33
C ALA A 618 37.61 19.94 13.68
N GLY A 619 36.71 20.50 14.48
CA GLY A 619 35.48 21.16 14.00
C GLY A 619 34.45 20.21 13.36
N GLY A 620 34.39 18.95 13.83
CA GLY A 620 33.45 17.91 13.40
C GLY A 620 32.00 18.25 13.72
N GLY A 621 31.71 18.74 14.92
CA GLY A 621 30.41 19.30 15.28
C GLY A 621 30.33 19.59 16.76
N THR A 622 29.30 19.08 17.42
CA THR A 622 29.18 19.09 18.89
C THR A 622 28.89 17.67 19.33
N ASP A 623 29.91 17.07 19.92
CA ASP A 623 30.03 15.62 20.05
C ASP A 623 29.89 15.21 21.51
N THR A 624 29.33 14.02 21.72
CA THR A 624 28.98 13.53 23.06
C THR A 624 29.51 12.11 23.30
N VAL A 625 30.32 11.95 24.33
CA VAL A 625 30.67 10.63 24.88
C VAL A 625 29.67 10.26 25.98
N ILE A 626 29.03 9.10 25.85
CA ILE A 626 28.13 8.47 26.81
C ILE A 626 28.84 7.25 27.38
N ALA A 627 29.33 7.39 28.62
CA ALA A 627 30.14 6.39 29.29
C ALA A 627 29.32 5.47 30.18
N TYR A 628 29.46 4.16 29.98
CA TYR A 628 28.88 3.12 30.84
C TYR A 628 29.85 2.67 31.96
N VAL A 629 31.11 3.13 31.87
CA VAL A 629 32.20 2.87 32.82
C VAL A 629 32.95 4.17 33.12
N SER A 630 33.80 4.17 34.14
CA SER A 630 34.70 5.31 34.40
C SER A 630 35.57 5.57 33.18
N TYR A 631 35.57 6.81 32.70
CA TYR A 631 36.15 7.16 31.41
C TYR A 631 36.83 8.53 31.48
N ALA A 632 37.94 8.65 30.77
CA ALA A 632 38.74 9.87 30.70
C ALA A 632 38.94 10.26 29.24
N LEU A 633 38.67 11.53 28.91
CA LEU A 633 39.03 12.07 27.61
C LEU A 633 40.56 12.16 27.49
N ALA A 634 41.10 11.68 26.38
CA ALA A 634 42.50 11.82 26.03
C ALA A 634 42.83 13.27 25.65
N SER A 635 44.11 13.65 25.81
CA SER A 635 44.58 14.95 25.36
C SER A 635 44.44 15.10 23.85
N GLY A 636 43.95 16.26 23.43
CA GLY A 636 43.72 16.61 22.03
C GLY A 636 42.36 16.16 21.48
N GLN A 637 41.52 15.46 22.27
CA GLN A 637 40.16 15.11 21.86
C GLN A 637 39.21 16.30 22.01
N GLU A 638 38.60 16.77 20.92
CA GLU A 638 37.71 17.93 20.92
C GLU A 638 36.25 17.55 21.29
N ILE A 639 36.03 16.70 22.31
CA ILE A 639 34.69 16.32 22.77
C ILE A 639 34.08 17.42 23.64
N GLU A 640 32.90 17.94 23.29
CA GLU A 640 32.22 18.96 24.09
C GLU A 640 31.52 18.40 25.32
N VAL A 641 30.97 17.18 25.24
CA VAL A 641 30.16 16.60 26.32
C VAL A 641 30.65 15.20 26.68
N LEU A 642 31.14 15.04 27.91
CA LEU A 642 31.33 13.72 28.53
C LEU A 642 30.21 13.50 29.54
N ARG A 643 29.43 12.44 29.38
CA ARG A 643 28.36 12.13 30.32
C ARG A 643 28.31 10.66 30.69
N ALA A 644 27.89 10.38 31.92
CA ALA A 644 27.51 9.04 32.32
C ALA A 644 26.25 8.60 31.57
N ASN A 645 26.15 7.31 31.29
CA ASN A 645 24.88 6.68 30.99
C ASN A 645 23.96 6.81 32.24
N PRO A 646 22.68 7.18 32.09
CA PRO A 646 21.77 7.34 33.23
C PRO A 646 21.55 6.08 34.08
N GLU A 647 21.84 4.88 33.55
CA GLU A 647 21.72 3.60 34.25
C GLU A 647 23.04 3.17 34.93
N ALA A 648 24.14 3.88 34.70
CA ALA A 648 25.39 3.68 35.41
C ALA A 648 25.38 4.43 36.76
N ALA A 649 26.21 3.99 37.71
CA ALA A 649 26.37 4.66 38.99
C ALA A 649 27.81 4.49 39.50
N GLY A 650 28.34 5.50 40.15
CA GLY A 650 29.66 5.40 40.77
C GLY A 650 30.80 5.57 39.78
N LEU A 651 30.63 6.42 38.78
CA LEU A 651 31.60 6.62 37.71
C LEU A 651 32.59 7.74 38.06
N MET A 652 33.83 7.56 37.61
CA MET A 652 34.80 8.66 37.52
C MET A 652 34.84 9.15 36.08
N LEU A 653 34.43 10.39 35.85
CA LEU A 653 34.44 11.04 34.54
C LEU A 653 35.48 12.16 34.56
N THR A 654 36.44 12.08 33.64
CA THR A 654 37.54 13.04 33.54
C THR A 654 37.53 13.70 32.16
N GLY A 655 37.34 15.01 32.10
CA GLY A 655 37.53 15.80 30.90
C GLY A 655 39.02 15.93 30.54
N ASN A 656 39.36 16.89 29.68
CA ASN A 656 40.72 17.08 29.17
C ASN A 656 41.13 18.55 29.19
N GLU A 657 41.86 19.05 28.18
CA GLU A 657 42.33 20.44 28.13
C GLU A 657 41.37 21.43 27.48
N PHE A 658 40.22 20.95 26.98
CA PHE A 658 39.19 21.77 26.35
C PHE A 658 38.07 22.10 27.33
N ALA A 659 37.21 23.05 26.97
CA ALA A 659 36.05 23.39 27.78
C ALA A 659 34.97 22.31 27.65
N ASN A 660 35.01 21.31 28.52
CA ASN A 660 34.09 20.18 28.51
C ASN A 660 32.88 20.44 29.41
N ARG A 661 31.75 19.84 29.03
CA ARG A 661 30.62 19.62 29.95
C ARG A 661 30.66 18.19 30.45
N VAL A 662 31.01 18.01 31.73
CA VAL A 662 31.09 16.70 32.38
C VAL A 662 29.84 16.48 33.24
N ILE A 663 29.10 15.39 32.99
CA ILE A 663 27.79 15.14 33.60
C ILE A 663 27.75 13.73 34.21
N GLY A 664 27.55 13.62 35.52
CA GLY A 664 27.32 12.35 36.22
C GLY A 664 25.91 11.80 36.00
N ALA A 665 25.61 10.69 36.66
CA ALA A 665 24.30 10.04 36.69
C ALA A 665 23.71 10.13 38.11
N ASP A 666 22.76 9.25 38.44
CA ASP A 666 22.39 9.05 39.83
C ASP A 666 23.48 8.18 40.50
N GLY A 667 23.97 8.55 41.69
CA GLY A 667 25.01 7.78 42.36
C GLY A 667 26.00 8.62 43.15
N ILE A 668 27.22 8.11 43.31
CA ILE A 668 28.33 8.83 43.94
C ILE A 668 29.40 8.95 42.86
N ASP A 669 29.35 10.02 42.08
CA ASP A 669 30.24 10.18 40.94
C ASP A 669 31.45 11.06 41.30
N ILE A 670 32.55 10.85 40.59
CA ILE A 670 33.75 11.69 40.68
C ILE A 670 33.91 12.42 39.35
N LEU A 671 33.78 13.74 39.37
CA LEU A 671 33.89 14.57 38.18
C LEU A 671 35.19 15.38 38.24
N VAL A 672 36.01 15.23 37.20
CA VAL A 672 37.24 16.02 36.99
C VAL A 672 37.06 16.78 35.68
N GLY A 673 37.11 18.12 35.73
CA GLY A 673 37.05 18.95 34.51
C GLY A 673 38.29 18.78 33.65
N GLY A 674 39.46 18.97 34.27
CA GLY A 674 40.74 19.01 33.55
C GLY A 674 41.21 20.45 33.46
N LEU A 675 41.88 20.82 32.36
CA LEU A 675 42.16 22.23 32.07
C LEU A 675 41.03 22.76 31.19
N GLY A 676 40.74 24.05 31.25
CA GLY A 676 39.78 24.64 30.34
C GLY A 676 38.83 25.53 31.08
N GLN A 677 37.61 25.65 30.60
CA GLN A 677 36.53 26.28 31.35
C GLN A 677 35.36 25.31 31.37
N ASP A 678 35.36 24.44 32.36
CA ASP A 678 34.48 23.29 32.37
C ASP A 678 33.14 23.57 33.04
N THR A 679 32.14 22.77 32.70
CA THR A 679 30.88 22.72 33.43
C THR A 679 30.65 21.32 33.96
N LEU A 680 30.71 21.18 35.28
CA LEU A 680 30.53 19.92 36.00
C LEU A 680 29.11 19.86 36.56
N THR A 681 28.42 18.75 36.36
CA THR A 681 27.05 18.51 36.85
C THR A 681 27.02 17.12 37.49
N GLY A 682 26.88 17.05 38.81
CA GLY A 682 26.98 15.79 39.56
C GLY A 682 25.84 14.84 39.25
N GLY A 683 24.61 15.36 39.22
CA GLY A 683 23.41 14.55 39.18
C GLY A 683 22.81 14.42 40.58
N ALA A 684 22.29 13.24 40.91
CA ALA A 684 21.71 12.98 42.21
C ALA A 684 22.63 12.08 43.03
N GLY A 685 22.91 12.46 44.27
CA GLY A 685 23.65 11.66 45.24
C GLY A 685 24.79 12.46 45.86
N GLU A 686 25.78 11.78 46.43
CA GLU A 686 26.90 12.46 47.13
C GLU A 686 28.10 12.57 46.18
N ASP A 687 28.11 13.57 45.31
CA ASP A 687 29.11 13.66 44.24
C ASP A 687 30.39 14.38 44.68
N SER A 688 31.51 14.03 44.05
CA SER A 688 32.82 14.64 44.32
C SER A 688 33.39 15.34 43.09
N PHE A 689 33.42 16.67 43.13
CA PHE A 689 34.06 17.53 42.12
C PHE A 689 35.55 17.66 42.45
N LEU A 690 36.41 16.91 41.76
CA LEU A 690 37.83 16.80 42.04
C LEU A 690 38.67 17.74 41.17
N PHE A 691 39.45 18.60 41.84
CA PHE A 691 40.44 19.48 41.22
C PHE A 691 41.85 18.95 41.53
N GLN A 692 42.60 18.62 40.50
CA GLN A 692 43.90 17.96 40.58
C GLN A 692 45.07 18.94 40.49
N SER A 693 44.86 20.11 39.87
CA SER A 693 45.85 21.17 39.79
C SER A 693 45.24 22.56 39.93
N LEU A 694 46.05 23.56 40.31
CA LEU A 694 45.60 24.96 40.33
C LEU A 694 45.22 25.46 38.94
N ALA A 695 45.78 24.85 37.89
CA ALA A 695 45.50 25.22 36.51
C ALA A 695 44.13 24.75 36.03
N ASP A 696 43.49 23.82 36.76
CA ASP A 696 42.18 23.29 36.41
C ASP A 696 41.13 24.41 36.44
N SER A 697 41.17 25.27 37.47
CA SER A 697 40.18 26.35 37.64
C SER A 697 40.82 27.66 38.09
N LEU A 698 41.60 28.28 37.22
CA LEU A 698 42.34 29.52 37.50
C LEU A 698 41.42 30.68 37.93
N ALA A 699 41.94 31.59 38.76
CA ALA A 699 41.24 32.79 39.23
C ALA A 699 41.05 33.86 38.12
N SER A 700 40.28 33.51 37.09
CA SER A 700 40.08 34.34 35.90
C SER A 700 38.71 34.10 35.24
N ALA A 701 38.57 34.47 33.97
CA ALA A 701 37.41 34.09 33.16
C ALA A 701 37.37 32.58 32.85
N SER A 702 38.50 31.87 32.96
CA SER A 702 38.66 30.43 32.73
C SER A 702 38.45 29.59 34.01
N ARG A 703 37.46 29.96 34.82
CA ARG A 703 37.12 29.20 36.03
C ARG A 703 36.01 28.21 35.72
N ASP A 704 36.08 27.04 36.32
CA ASP A 704 35.09 25.99 36.15
C ASP A 704 33.80 26.33 36.88
N LEU A 705 32.71 25.77 36.35
CA LEU A 705 31.36 25.90 36.86
C LEU A 705 30.86 24.55 37.38
N ILE A 706 30.52 24.48 38.66
CA ILE A 706 29.67 23.41 39.20
C ILE A 706 28.21 23.86 39.09
N SER A 707 27.39 23.08 38.40
CA SER A 707 26.08 23.53 37.91
C SER A 707 24.90 23.17 38.83
N ASP A 708 25.05 22.17 39.69
CA ASP A 708 23.96 21.60 40.51
C ASP A 708 24.35 21.28 41.97
N PHE A 709 25.49 21.77 42.45
CA PHE A 709 26.03 21.49 43.79
C PHE A 709 25.01 21.61 44.93
N VAL A 710 24.92 20.57 45.75
CA VAL A 710 24.08 20.46 46.95
C VAL A 710 24.95 20.43 48.21
N SER A 711 24.99 21.54 48.95
CA SER A 711 25.71 21.64 50.23
C SER A 711 25.19 20.63 51.26
N GLY A 712 26.11 19.90 51.89
CA GLY A 712 25.85 18.83 52.85
C GLY A 712 25.73 17.43 52.22
N GLU A 713 25.63 17.33 50.89
CA GLU A 713 25.61 16.07 50.13
C GLU A 713 26.88 15.99 49.27
N ASP A 714 27.06 16.97 48.37
CA ASP A 714 28.21 17.02 47.45
C ASP A 714 29.49 17.54 48.11
N ARG A 715 30.62 17.23 47.48
CA ARG A 715 31.97 17.59 47.93
C ARG A 715 32.78 18.27 46.83
N ILE A 716 33.39 19.39 47.18
CA ILE A 716 34.49 19.98 46.41
C ILE A 716 35.78 19.38 46.94
N ASN A 717 36.42 18.53 46.14
CA ASN A 717 37.61 17.81 46.52
C ASN A 717 38.87 18.53 46.03
N LEU A 718 39.62 19.09 46.99
CA LEU A 718 40.85 19.85 46.79
C LEU A 718 42.06 19.12 47.36
N SER A 719 41.93 17.85 47.76
CA SER A 719 42.99 17.10 48.45
C SER A 719 44.21 16.81 47.57
N ALA A 720 44.13 17.08 46.27
CA ALA A 720 45.24 16.97 45.33
C ALA A 720 45.99 18.30 45.14
N LEU A 721 45.43 19.41 45.63
CA LEU A 721 46.03 20.74 45.51
C LEU A 721 46.96 21.01 46.68
N GLN A 722 48.15 21.54 46.37
CA GLN A 722 49.07 22.03 47.39
C GLN A 722 48.54 23.35 47.98
N ALA A 723 48.06 23.32 49.23
CA ALA A 723 47.49 24.53 49.85
C ALA A 723 48.53 25.62 50.14
N VAL A 724 49.78 25.28 50.45
CA VAL A 724 50.84 26.26 50.73
C VAL A 724 51.97 26.13 49.72
N GLU A 725 52.12 27.14 48.87
CA GLU A 725 53.16 27.19 47.84
C GLU A 725 54.56 27.08 48.47
N GLY A 726 55.37 26.13 47.98
CA GLY A 726 56.76 25.96 48.40
C GLY A 726 56.97 25.21 49.72
N ALA A 727 55.92 24.60 50.29
CA ALA A 727 56.05 23.75 51.48
C ALA A 727 56.56 22.32 51.14
N GLU A 728 57.28 21.70 52.08
CA GLU A 728 57.89 20.37 51.94
C GLU A 728 56.91 19.20 52.18
N LEU A 729 55.71 19.47 52.67
CA LEU A 729 54.64 18.50 52.91
C LEU A 729 53.34 19.06 52.32
N ASP A 730 52.38 18.18 52.07
CA ASP A 730 51.02 18.58 51.75
C ASP A 730 50.32 19.17 52.99
N GLN A 731 49.67 20.32 52.85
CA GLN A 731 48.89 20.95 53.92
C GLN A 731 47.44 21.07 53.48
N ALA A 732 46.52 20.87 54.42
CA ALA A 732 45.11 21.12 54.16
C ALA A 732 44.80 22.62 54.13
N PHE A 733 43.89 23.03 53.24
CA PHE A 733 43.37 24.39 53.24
C PHE A 733 42.62 24.70 54.55
N THR A 734 42.66 25.96 54.96
CA THR A 734 41.84 26.49 56.05
C THR A 734 40.66 27.28 55.47
N PHE A 735 39.44 26.76 55.63
CA PHE A 735 38.22 27.45 55.17
C PHE A 735 37.76 28.54 56.15
N LEU A 736 37.68 29.78 55.67
CA LEU A 736 37.35 30.99 56.46
C LEU A 736 35.85 31.37 56.38
N GLY A 737 35.02 30.61 55.66
CA GLY A 737 33.64 30.99 55.38
C GLY A 737 33.59 32.23 54.48
N THR A 738 32.83 33.26 54.89
CA THR A 738 32.74 34.55 54.15
C THR A 738 33.80 35.58 54.58
N GLY A 739 34.77 35.19 55.42
CA GLY A 739 35.86 36.07 55.85
C GLY A 739 36.89 36.27 54.72
N GLY A 740 37.42 37.49 54.56
CA GLY A 740 38.47 37.77 53.57
C GLY A 740 39.83 37.13 53.93
N PHE A 741 40.70 36.95 52.94
CA PHE A 741 42.08 36.46 53.15
C PHE A 741 42.86 37.31 54.16
N THR A 742 43.66 36.65 54.99
CA THR A 742 44.41 37.27 56.08
C THR A 742 45.91 37.45 55.79
N LYS A 743 46.31 37.24 54.52
CA LYS A 743 47.71 37.18 54.07
C LYS A 743 48.49 35.99 54.66
N GLN A 744 47.80 34.87 54.83
CA GLN A 744 48.42 33.57 55.10
C GLN A 744 48.12 32.67 53.91
N ALA A 745 49.11 31.91 53.46
CA ALA A 745 48.92 30.88 52.45
C ALA A 745 48.01 29.74 52.97
N GLY A 746 47.41 28.99 52.05
CA GLY A 746 46.54 27.86 52.36
C GLY A 746 45.17 28.26 52.89
N GLN A 747 44.65 29.41 52.44
CA GLN A 747 43.34 29.90 52.86
C GLN A 747 42.31 29.72 51.75
N LEU A 748 41.10 29.31 52.14
CA LEU A 748 39.94 29.18 51.27
C LEU A 748 38.83 30.05 51.83
N HIS A 749 38.08 30.75 50.97
CA HIS A 749 36.87 31.44 51.40
C HIS A 749 35.82 31.46 50.29
N GLN A 750 34.61 31.90 50.61
CA GLN A 750 33.55 32.08 49.63
C GLN A 750 33.12 33.54 49.51
N ILE A 751 32.76 33.94 48.29
CA ILE A 751 32.13 35.22 47.98
C ILE A 751 30.86 35.02 47.17
N THR A 752 29.97 36.01 47.21
CA THR A 752 28.77 36.03 46.36
C THR A 752 29.03 36.86 45.11
N ALA A 753 28.78 36.29 43.94
CA ALA A 753 28.86 36.96 42.65
C ALA A 753 27.51 36.89 41.92
N GLY A 754 26.69 37.94 42.05
CA GLY A 754 25.33 37.95 41.51
C GLY A 754 24.44 36.91 42.20
N SER A 755 23.93 35.94 41.44
CA SER A 755 23.13 34.81 41.96
C SER A 755 23.96 33.55 42.27
N ASN A 756 25.28 33.63 42.16
CA ASN A 756 26.19 32.48 42.28
C ASN A 756 27.13 32.63 43.48
N THR A 757 27.67 31.52 43.95
CA THR A 757 28.74 31.44 44.94
C THR A 757 30.06 31.19 44.22
N ILE A 758 31.14 31.88 44.62
CA ILE A 758 32.49 31.60 44.16
C ILE A 758 33.31 31.17 45.37
N VAL A 759 34.03 30.06 45.24
CA VAL A 759 35.07 29.63 46.17
C VAL A 759 36.40 30.15 45.65
N GLU A 760 37.14 30.91 46.47
CA GLU A 760 38.48 31.40 46.11
C GLU A 760 39.53 30.82 47.07
N GLY A 761 40.67 30.40 46.54
CA GLY A 761 41.81 29.91 47.33
C GLY A 761 43.08 30.73 47.11
N ASP A 762 43.81 31.03 48.19
CA ASP A 762 45.09 31.74 48.23
C ASP A 762 46.17 30.78 48.75
N VAL A 763 47.08 30.37 47.87
CA VAL A 763 48.16 29.42 48.16
C VAL A 763 49.50 30.08 48.46
N ASN A 764 49.67 31.37 48.13
CA ASN A 764 50.95 32.09 48.26
C ASN A 764 50.96 33.14 49.39
N GLY A 765 49.78 33.45 49.94
CA GLY A 765 49.58 34.37 51.06
C GLY A 765 49.60 35.85 50.68
N ASP A 766 49.44 36.22 49.42
CA ASP A 766 49.41 37.60 48.95
C ASP A 766 48.03 38.29 49.13
N ALA A 767 47.04 37.53 49.61
CA ALA A 767 45.62 37.90 49.76
C ALA A 767 44.89 38.16 48.44
N ARG A 768 45.29 37.46 47.37
CA ARG A 768 44.56 37.35 46.10
C ARG A 768 44.24 35.88 45.84
N ALA A 769 43.18 35.64 45.09
CA ALA A 769 42.81 34.30 44.66
C ALA A 769 43.83 33.79 43.62
N ASP A 770 44.36 32.59 43.84
CA ASP A 770 45.17 31.84 42.87
C ASP A 770 44.29 30.95 41.98
N PHE A 771 43.22 30.40 42.55
CA PHE A 771 42.18 29.65 41.83
C PHE A 771 40.78 30.08 42.29
N GLN A 772 39.79 29.89 41.43
CA GLN A 772 38.38 30.18 41.71
C GLN A 772 37.51 29.05 41.19
N ILE A 773 36.50 28.62 41.94
CA ILE A 773 35.47 27.68 41.46
C ILE A 773 34.13 28.39 41.51
N LEU A 774 33.43 28.47 40.38
CA LEU A 774 32.10 29.04 40.32
C LEU A 774 31.07 27.96 40.61
N ILE A 775 30.12 28.26 41.49
CA ILE A 775 29.02 27.36 41.83
C ILE A 775 27.71 28.08 41.54
N LYS A 776 26.85 27.44 40.75
CA LYS A 776 25.54 28.00 40.41
C LYS A 776 24.67 28.05 41.67
N GLY A 777 24.09 29.22 41.94
CA GLY A 777 23.21 29.43 43.09
C GLY A 777 23.88 30.11 44.29
N HIS A 778 23.05 30.66 45.18
CA HIS A 778 23.49 31.42 46.34
C HIS A 778 23.60 30.50 47.57
N LEU A 779 24.75 29.86 47.74
CA LEU A 779 25.01 28.83 48.74
C LEU A 779 25.77 29.36 49.96
N THR A 780 25.52 28.74 51.12
CA THR A 780 26.31 28.93 52.35
C THR A 780 27.11 27.65 52.61
N LEU A 781 28.35 27.61 52.14
CA LEU A 781 29.20 26.44 52.26
C LEU A 781 29.75 26.29 53.68
N GLN A 782 30.00 25.05 54.07
CA GLN A 782 30.53 24.63 55.35
C GLN A 782 31.83 23.84 55.15
N HIS A 783 32.58 23.61 56.22
CA HIS A 783 33.79 22.79 56.15
C HIS A 783 33.51 21.38 55.63
N ALA A 784 32.31 20.86 55.88
CA ALA A 784 31.87 19.56 55.38
C ALA A 784 31.50 19.56 53.88
N ASP A 785 31.53 20.68 53.17
CA ASP A 785 31.34 20.69 51.71
C ASP A 785 32.65 20.46 50.96
N PHE A 786 33.76 20.30 51.69
CA PHE A 786 35.08 20.17 51.13
C PHE A 786 35.77 18.88 51.56
N VAL A 787 36.69 18.41 50.72
CA VAL A 787 37.76 17.48 51.10
C VAL A 787 39.06 18.28 50.95
N LEU A 788 39.70 18.60 52.08
CA LEU A 788 40.83 19.55 52.19
C LEU A 788 42.12 18.89 52.63
#